data_AF-A0A7C8YUE8-F1
#
_entry.id   AF-A0A7C8YUE8-F1
#
_cell.length_a   1.000
_cell.length_b   1.000
_cell.length_c   1.000
_cell.angle_alpha   90.00
_cell.angle_beta   90.00
_cell.angle_gamma   90.00
#
_symmetry.space_group_name_H-M   'P 1'
#
loop_
_entity.id
_entity.type
_entity.pdbx_description
1 polymer ?
#
loop_
_entity_poly.entity_id
_entity_poly.type
_entity_poly.pdbx_seq_one_letter_code
_entity_poly.pdbx_strand_id
1 'polypeptide(L)'
;MDEFLTKCKDSGDAAYSALRSVLERLEEPRTRADARIFLANLQKRFDSNGDGDHCMSTYHFQIHDIQLEHSHGSGPRQRKKLTMIVIPSIFIPEDWSFTFYEGLNRHPESIFKDKTVAELGCGNGWITIAIAEKWLPSKVYGLDINPRAVKISWINLYLNALDENGQPIYDAEKKTLLDRVEFHESDLLAYCRNNNIMLERIVGCIPQILNPNPDAMTKMITENASEEFLYSLSNYCALQGFVEDQFGLGLIARAVEEGIAVIKPTGIMVFNMGGRPGQAVCKRLFERRGFHVNKIWQTKVIQAADTDISALVEIEKNSPHRFEFFMGLTGDRPICARTAWAYGQAGGCISHALSVYSCQLRQPNQVKTIFEFLRNGYKEINNSLDLSFEDDAVADEKIPFLAYLASILKENSFPSFESPAGSKRFRDLVAGFMKVYHHIPLSAKNVVVFPSRTVAIENSLRLFSPHLAIVDEHLTRSLPRQWMTSLEIEKKDTNEASENVVTVIEAPRQSDLMVELIRKLKPQVVVTGIANFEAVTSSAFESLLDVTREIGSRLFLDISDHFELSSLPGSSGVLKYLAGTSLPSHAAVICGLLKNQVYSDLEVAFVISEDENIFQALSRTVELLEGNTALVTQNYYGCLFNELLSFQLADRRLPQMRERAKENSASVIGFASSAVSVFSEAELSITEVDDISSLIHMDVDQSSLPLPSPVKAAIFESFARQNLSESETDVTSSIKEFIKTKYGFPTNGSMEFLYSDYCLGLFNKLVLSCIEEGGTFCFPTGCNGCYVAAAKFMKANIVNIPTQADVGFKLTDDVLTRGLEFIKKPWVYIAGPTINPTGLLYSNKEMEKILTVCAKFGARVLIDASFSGLEYDIDNWDAWNLEPTLAKLYGSASSTFRVSLLGGLSTEMLTGGMAFGFLVVDQSLLAETSNGFAGLSKSHGTVKYAIKKLLAQAAEEASSISRYVAQHKGVLKSRCQRLRETLEKCGWEVLPSCAGVSMVAKPSGYLGRRVKLQDGAAGEIELTDSTIRQTIFKATGLCINSGVWTGIPGYCRFSIALQEGEFEQALTRIMKFRDIALF
;
A
#
# COMPACT_ATOMS: atom_id res chain seq x y z
N MET A 1 -26.43 61.40 14.71
CA MET A 1 -26.73 60.26 15.61
C MET A 1 -28.20 59.88 15.50
N ASP A 2 -29.12 60.81 15.73
CA ASP A 2 -30.57 60.54 15.62
C ASP A 2 -30.98 60.04 14.23
N GLU A 3 -30.43 60.60 13.14
CA GLU A 3 -30.69 60.10 11.78
C GLU A 3 -30.23 58.65 11.58
N PHE A 4 -29.09 58.26 12.17
CA PHE A 4 -28.59 56.88 12.12
C PHE A 4 -29.53 55.94 12.88
N LEU A 5 -29.93 56.31 14.10
CA LEU A 5 -30.84 55.53 14.93
C LEU A 5 -32.23 55.39 14.30
N THR A 6 -32.74 56.44 13.63
CA THR A 6 -34.01 56.37 12.89
C THR A 6 -33.93 55.35 11.75
N LYS A 7 -32.86 55.36 10.95
CA LYS A 7 -32.66 54.35 9.88
C LYS A 7 -32.55 52.93 10.43
N CYS A 8 -31.92 52.76 11.59
CA CYS A 8 -31.77 51.45 12.21
C CYS A 8 -33.08 50.86 12.73
N LYS A 9 -34.13 51.68 12.97
CA LYS A 9 -35.45 51.18 13.40
C LYS A 9 -36.27 50.52 12.30
N ASP A 10 -35.92 50.76 11.03
CA ASP A 10 -36.75 50.34 9.90
C ASP A 10 -36.70 48.82 9.67
N SER A 11 -35.49 48.25 9.72
CA SER A 11 -35.24 46.80 9.62
C SER A 11 -33.77 46.49 9.97
N GLY A 12 -33.42 45.22 10.20
CA GLY A 12 -32.02 44.85 10.42
C GLY A 12 -31.15 45.00 9.16
N ASP A 13 -31.72 44.88 7.96
CA ASP A 13 -31.05 45.25 6.71
C ASP A 13 -30.70 46.75 6.64
N ALA A 14 -31.61 47.61 7.11
CA ALA A 14 -31.38 49.06 7.17
C ALA A 14 -30.33 49.40 8.24
N ALA A 15 -30.37 48.74 9.40
CA ALA A 15 -29.37 48.87 10.45
C ALA A 15 -27.97 48.41 9.98
N TYR A 16 -27.88 47.27 9.31
CA TYR A 16 -26.63 46.78 8.71
C TYR A 16 -26.10 47.74 7.64
N SER A 17 -26.96 48.28 6.77
CA SER A 17 -26.56 49.26 5.74
C SER A 17 -26.02 50.55 6.36
N ALA A 18 -26.62 51.01 7.46
CA ALA A 18 -26.13 52.15 8.23
C ALA A 18 -24.77 51.85 8.88
N LEU A 19 -24.58 50.68 9.48
CA LEU A 19 -23.31 50.22 10.05
C LEU A 19 -22.21 50.06 8.98
N ARG A 20 -22.56 49.55 7.80
CA ARG A 20 -21.64 49.48 6.65
C ARG A 20 -21.15 50.86 6.22
N SER A 21 -22.03 51.86 6.19
CA SER A 21 -21.64 53.25 5.91
C SER A 21 -20.69 53.82 6.97
N VAL A 22 -20.79 53.36 8.22
CA VAL A 22 -19.83 53.69 9.29
C VAL A 22 -18.49 52.99 9.05
N LEU A 23 -18.50 51.72 8.63
CA LEU A 23 -17.29 50.98 8.29
C LEU A 23 -16.50 51.65 7.16
N GLU A 24 -17.15 52.08 6.07
CA GLU A 24 -16.48 52.77 4.96
C GLU A 24 -15.75 54.04 5.43
N ARG A 25 -16.32 54.75 6.42
CA ARG A 25 -15.67 55.91 7.06
C ARG A 25 -14.57 55.52 8.05
N LEU A 26 -14.64 54.34 8.65
CA LEU A 26 -13.56 53.82 9.51
C LEU A 26 -12.37 53.35 8.68
N GLU A 27 -12.61 52.77 7.51
CA GLU A 27 -11.55 52.31 6.61
C GLU A 27 -10.75 53.47 6.02
N GLU A 28 -11.41 54.56 5.64
CA GLU A 28 -10.77 55.77 5.12
C GLU A 28 -9.99 56.54 6.22
N PRO A 29 -8.65 56.65 6.13
CA PRO A 29 -7.84 57.29 7.18
C PRO A 29 -8.24 58.72 7.51
N ARG A 30 -8.77 59.48 6.54
CA ARG A 30 -9.18 60.88 6.73
C ARG A 30 -10.44 61.04 7.58
N THR A 31 -11.33 60.05 7.59
CA THR A 31 -12.64 60.11 8.25
C THR A 31 -12.75 59.15 9.44
N ARG A 32 -11.73 58.30 9.64
CA ARG A 32 -11.65 57.28 10.68
C ARG A 32 -11.83 57.83 12.09
N ALA A 33 -11.14 58.91 12.44
CA ALA A 33 -11.22 59.50 13.78
C ALA A 33 -12.64 59.97 14.11
N ASP A 34 -13.28 60.68 13.18
CA ASP A 34 -14.66 61.16 13.33
C ASP A 34 -15.67 60.00 13.42
N ALA A 35 -15.46 58.93 12.65
CA ALA A 35 -16.29 57.73 12.71
C ALA A 35 -16.14 56.98 14.04
N ARG A 36 -14.94 56.93 14.61
CA ARG A 36 -14.71 56.34 15.94
C ARG A 36 -15.30 57.18 17.08
N ILE A 37 -15.20 58.51 16.99
CA ILE A 37 -15.86 59.44 17.93
C ILE A 37 -17.38 59.28 17.85
N PHE A 38 -17.94 59.13 16.65
CA PHE A 38 -19.36 58.83 16.46
C PHE A 38 -19.78 57.54 17.19
N LEU A 39 -19.00 56.46 17.06
CA LEU A 39 -19.27 55.20 17.76
C LEU A 39 -19.14 55.33 19.29
N ALA A 40 -18.19 56.14 19.80
CA ALA A 40 -18.06 56.42 21.23
C ALA A 40 -19.31 57.12 21.79
N ASN A 41 -19.83 58.11 21.04
CA ASN A 41 -21.05 58.82 21.41
C ASN A 41 -22.29 57.92 21.34
N LEU A 42 -22.33 57.01 20.37
CA LEU A 42 -23.37 56.00 20.25
C LEU A 42 -23.38 55.05 21.45
N GLN A 43 -22.21 54.57 21.90
CA GLN A 43 -22.09 53.75 23.11
C GLN A 43 -22.58 54.49 24.37
N LYS A 44 -22.07 55.72 24.61
CA LYS A 44 -22.48 56.54 25.77
C LYS A 44 -23.99 56.79 25.83
N ARG A 45 -24.65 56.91 24.67
CA ARG A 45 -26.10 57.09 24.59
C ARG A 45 -26.88 55.90 25.17
N PHE A 46 -26.41 54.68 24.94
CA PHE A 46 -27.08 53.46 25.43
C PHE A 46 -26.69 53.10 26.87
N ASP A 47 -25.47 53.42 27.31
CA ASP A 47 -25.05 53.23 28.72
C ASP A 47 -25.84 54.13 29.69
N SER A 48 -26.27 55.31 29.23
CA SER A 48 -26.92 56.33 30.08
C SER A 48 -28.42 56.12 30.32
N ASN A 49 -29.09 55.31 29.48
CA ASN A 49 -30.55 55.27 29.39
C ASN A 49 -31.20 53.97 29.91
N GLY A 50 -30.43 52.95 30.32
CA GLY A 50 -30.98 51.66 30.77
C GLY A 50 -31.67 50.83 29.68
N ASP A 51 -31.62 51.27 28.42
CA ASP A 51 -32.29 50.70 27.24
C ASP A 51 -31.51 49.53 26.58
N GLY A 52 -30.46 49.02 27.23
CA GLY A 52 -29.57 47.99 26.68
C GLY A 52 -30.30 46.72 26.24
N ASP A 53 -31.31 46.29 26.99
CA ASP A 53 -32.07 45.06 26.75
C ASP A 53 -33.11 45.20 25.61
N HIS A 54 -33.52 46.42 25.27
CA HIS A 54 -34.46 46.69 24.17
C HIS A 54 -33.76 47.09 22.86
N CYS A 55 -32.45 47.36 22.90
CA CYS A 55 -31.68 47.85 21.77
C CYS A 55 -31.73 46.92 20.55
N MET A 56 -31.56 45.61 20.76
CA MET A 56 -31.62 44.62 19.66
C MET A 56 -33.01 44.57 19.01
N SER A 57 -34.07 44.63 19.82
CA SER A 57 -35.46 44.58 19.32
C SER A 57 -35.94 45.86 18.64
N THR A 58 -35.36 47.02 18.99
CA THR A 58 -35.82 48.33 18.50
C THR A 58 -34.93 48.88 17.39
N TYR A 59 -33.62 48.67 17.47
CA TYR A 59 -32.63 49.22 16.51
C TYR A 59 -31.91 48.15 15.70
N HIS A 60 -32.24 46.86 15.89
CA HIS A 60 -31.63 45.74 15.18
C HIS A 60 -30.09 45.70 15.27
N PHE A 61 -29.53 46.21 16.36
CA PHE A 61 -28.16 45.98 16.80
C PHE A 61 -28.06 46.16 18.33
N GLN A 62 -27.00 45.63 18.93
CA GLN A 62 -26.68 45.81 20.33
C GLN A 62 -25.19 46.10 20.50
N ILE A 63 -24.84 46.98 21.45
CA ILE A 63 -23.47 47.16 21.93
C ILE A 63 -23.34 46.37 23.23
N HIS A 64 -22.37 45.47 23.30
CA HIS A 64 -22.16 44.57 24.42
C HIS A 64 -20.68 44.58 24.83
N ASP A 65 -20.42 44.65 26.14
CA ASP A 65 -19.06 44.58 26.70
C ASP A 65 -18.77 43.15 27.20
N ILE A 66 -17.74 42.52 26.62
CA ILE A 66 -17.24 41.20 27.03
C ILE A 66 -16.10 41.39 28.04
N GLN A 67 -16.22 40.80 29.22
CA GLN A 67 -15.17 40.81 30.25
C GLN A 67 -14.15 39.69 29.98
N LEU A 68 -12.85 40.03 29.96
CA LEU A 68 -11.78 39.05 29.68
C LEU A 68 -11.13 38.44 30.93
N GLU A 69 -11.32 39.03 32.12
CA GLU A 69 -10.73 38.59 33.40
C GLU A 69 -11.71 38.66 34.58
N HIS A 70 -11.58 37.75 35.56
CA HIS A 70 -12.46 37.67 36.74
C HIS A 70 -11.81 38.07 38.07
N SER A 71 -10.51 38.39 38.17
CA SER A 71 -9.94 38.90 39.43
C SER A 71 -8.51 39.49 39.32
N HIS A 72 -8.21 40.39 40.26
CA HIS A 72 -7.02 41.22 40.48
C HIS A 72 -5.62 40.55 40.33
N GLY A 73 -5.24 40.17 39.10
CA GLY A 73 -3.86 39.79 38.74
C GLY A 73 -3.11 40.98 38.12
N SER A 74 -1.93 41.28 38.65
CA SER A 74 -1.17 42.50 38.37
C SER A 74 -0.36 42.48 37.07
N GLY A 75 -0.86 43.18 36.05
CA GLY A 75 -0.08 43.69 34.92
C GLY A 75 -0.68 45.03 34.44
N PRO A 76 0.03 46.18 34.51
CA PRO A 76 -0.56 47.51 34.31
C PRO A 76 -0.94 47.88 32.86
N ARG A 77 -1.07 46.91 31.94
CA ARG A 77 -1.28 47.18 30.49
C ARG A 77 -2.23 46.24 29.73
N GLN A 78 -2.87 45.26 30.36
CA GLN A 78 -3.83 44.39 29.65
C GLN A 78 -5.26 44.92 29.73
N ARG A 79 -5.96 44.94 28.59
CA ARG A 79 -7.35 45.41 28.49
C ARG A 79 -8.31 44.44 29.18
N LYS A 80 -9.17 44.99 30.05
CA LYS A 80 -10.10 44.21 30.89
C LYS A 80 -11.40 43.82 30.20
N LYS A 81 -11.82 44.58 29.18
CA LYS A 81 -13.08 44.38 28.44
C LYS A 81 -12.94 44.67 26.95
N LEU A 82 -13.71 43.97 26.11
CA LEU A 82 -13.89 44.28 24.69
C LEU A 82 -15.29 44.81 24.45
N THR A 83 -15.41 45.91 23.73
CA THR A 83 -16.72 46.46 23.32
C THR A 83 -17.05 45.95 21.94
N MET A 84 -18.20 45.29 21.79
CA MET A 84 -18.62 44.61 20.56
C MET A 84 -19.99 45.11 20.10
N ILE A 85 -20.15 45.31 18.80
CA ILE A 85 -21.44 45.45 18.13
C ILE A 85 -21.87 44.08 17.63
N VAL A 86 -23.14 43.73 17.86
CA VAL A 86 -23.80 42.52 17.34
C VAL A 86 -25.10 42.92 16.64
N ILE A 87 -25.47 42.18 15.59
CA ILE A 87 -26.72 42.36 14.83
C ILE A 87 -27.49 41.03 14.77
N PRO A 88 -28.80 41.01 14.46
CA PRO A 88 -29.62 39.79 14.48
C PRO A 88 -29.13 38.64 13.57
N SER A 89 -28.34 38.94 12.54
CA SER A 89 -27.82 37.95 11.59
C SER A 89 -26.49 37.30 12.01
N ILE A 90 -26.02 37.53 13.25
CA ILE A 90 -24.77 36.98 13.81
C ILE A 90 -25.05 36.46 15.23
N PHE A 91 -24.42 35.35 15.61
CA PHE A 91 -24.50 34.83 16.98
C PHE A 91 -23.94 35.81 18.02
N ILE A 92 -24.67 35.94 19.13
CA ILE A 92 -24.22 36.66 20.33
C ILE A 92 -23.22 35.75 21.06
N PRO A 93 -22.13 36.29 21.65
CA PRO A 93 -21.23 35.51 22.50
C PRO A 93 -22.00 34.78 23.61
N GLU A 94 -21.93 33.45 23.57
CA GLU A 94 -22.63 32.53 24.46
C GLU A 94 -21.68 31.47 25.05
N ASP A 95 -22.21 30.55 25.85
CA ASP A 95 -21.44 29.52 26.57
C ASP A 95 -20.44 28.76 25.69
N TRP A 96 -20.75 28.52 24.41
CA TRP A 96 -19.84 27.90 23.45
C TRP A 96 -18.56 28.72 23.25
N SER A 97 -18.72 30.00 22.96
CA SER A 97 -17.60 30.91 22.71
C SER A 97 -16.80 31.22 23.98
N PHE A 98 -17.46 31.30 25.15
CA PHE A 98 -16.78 31.46 26.44
C PHE A 98 -15.97 30.23 26.81
N THR A 99 -16.57 29.04 26.73
CA THR A 99 -15.87 27.77 26.95
C THR A 99 -14.65 27.65 26.05
N PHE A 100 -14.78 28.06 24.78
CA PHE A 100 -13.66 28.03 23.85
C PHE A 100 -12.52 28.93 24.30
N TYR A 101 -12.79 30.19 24.62
CA TYR A 101 -11.78 31.14 25.11
C TYR A 101 -11.14 30.69 26.43
N GLU A 102 -11.90 30.12 27.36
CA GLU A 102 -11.38 29.48 28.58
C GLU A 102 -10.41 28.33 28.27
N GLY A 103 -10.74 27.52 27.26
CA GLY A 103 -9.85 26.48 26.76
C GLY A 103 -8.56 27.05 26.18
N LEU A 104 -8.63 28.12 25.37
CA LEU A 104 -7.44 28.81 24.86
C LEU A 104 -6.54 29.33 25.98
N ASN A 105 -7.14 29.80 27.08
CA ASN A 105 -6.43 30.26 28.28
C ASN A 105 -5.68 29.14 29.04
N ARG A 106 -5.93 27.85 28.75
CA ARG A 106 -5.20 26.74 29.36
C ARG A 106 -3.80 26.54 28.79
N HIS A 107 -3.46 27.18 27.67
CA HIS A 107 -2.13 27.11 27.10
C HIS A 107 -1.21 28.24 27.59
N PRO A 108 0.12 28.02 27.61
CA PRO A 108 1.07 29.10 27.90
C PRO A 108 1.07 30.16 26.79
N GLU A 109 1.31 31.42 27.13
CA GLU A 109 1.26 32.55 26.17
C GLU A 109 2.12 32.34 24.92
N SER A 110 3.24 31.61 25.06
CA SER A 110 4.16 31.28 23.98
C SER A 110 3.52 30.52 22.81
N ILE A 111 2.33 29.93 22.98
CA ILE A 111 1.68 29.24 21.87
C ILE A 111 1.17 30.20 20.80
N PHE A 112 0.80 31.44 21.14
CA PHE A 112 0.22 32.40 20.19
C PHE A 112 1.19 33.54 19.86
N LYS A 113 2.10 33.87 20.78
CA LYS A 113 3.06 34.96 20.57
C LYS A 113 3.90 34.78 19.31
N ASP A 114 3.99 35.85 18.52
CA ASP A 114 4.72 35.90 17.25
C ASP A 114 4.23 34.90 16.19
N LYS A 115 3.07 34.26 16.37
CA LYS A 115 2.53 33.25 15.46
C LYS A 115 1.57 33.84 14.42
N THR A 116 1.46 33.16 13.29
CA THR A 116 0.36 33.36 12.33
C THR A 116 -0.80 32.44 12.73
N VAL A 117 -1.96 33.02 13.02
CA VAL A 117 -3.14 32.34 13.56
C VAL A 117 -4.31 32.52 12.59
N ALA A 118 -5.14 31.49 12.42
CA ALA A 118 -6.46 31.65 11.82
C ALA A 118 -7.54 31.20 12.81
N GLU A 119 -8.61 31.97 12.92
CA GLU A 119 -9.84 31.59 13.61
C GLU A 119 -10.93 31.23 12.59
N LEU A 120 -11.52 30.05 12.73
CA LEU A 120 -12.64 29.57 11.93
C LEU A 120 -13.97 29.84 12.64
N GLY A 121 -14.88 30.51 11.95
CA GLY A 121 -16.18 30.90 12.49
C GLY A 121 -16.04 32.08 13.46
N CYS A 122 -15.36 33.15 13.04
CA CYS A 122 -15.06 34.26 13.94
C CYS A 122 -16.29 35.07 14.38
N GLY A 123 -17.44 34.93 13.70
CA GLY A 123 -18.68 35.59 14.06
C GLY A 123 -18.52 37.11 14.10
N ASN A 124 -18.69 37.72 15.28
CA ASN A 124 -18.51 39.16 15.47
C ASN A 124 -17.03 39.58 15.71
N GLY A 125 -16.09 38.63 15.69
CA GLY A 125 -14.64 38.85 15.77
C GLY A 125 -14.06 38.96 17.18
N TRP A 126 -14.84 38.75 18.24
CA TRP A 126 -14.38 39.02 19.60
C TRP A 126 -13.21 38.13 20.05
N ILE A 127 -13.24 36.83 19.74
CA ILE A 127 -12.15 35.90 20.09
C ILE A 127 -10.90 36.25 19.29
N THR A 128 -11.03 36.59 18.00
CA THR A 128 -9.92 37.00 17.13
C THR A 128 -9.19 38.20 17.73
N ILE A 129 -9.95 39.21 18.18
CA ILE A 129 -9.44 40.42 18.82
C ILE A 129 -8.84 40.09 20.20
N ALA A 130 -9.49 39.25 21.00
CA ALA A 130 -8.99 38.81 22.30
C ALA A 130 -7.65 38.06 22.18
N ILE A 131 -7.50 37.22 21.15
CA ILE A 131 -6.25 36.52 20.86
C ILE A 131 -5.12 37.52 20.59
N ALA A 132 -5.40 38.51 19.74
CA ALA A 132 -4.43 39.52 19.36
C ALA A 132 -4.00 40.41 20.54
N GLU A 133 -4.96 40.83 21.37
CA GLU A 133 -4.75 41.68 22.55
C GLU A 133 -3.94 40.96 23.63
N LYS A 134 -4.29 39.71 23.93
CA LYS A 134 -3.71 38.98 25.07
C LYS A 134 -2.34 38.40 24.75
N TRP A 135 -2.18 37.77 23.58
CA TRP A 135 -1.02 36.93 23.30
C TRP A 135 -0.06 37.47 22.25
N LEU A 136 -0.31 38.65 21.68
CA LEU A 136 0.61 39.33 20.75
C LEU A 136 1.10 38.45 19.56
N PRO A 137 0.21 37.80 18.81
CA PRO A 137 0.56 37.07 17.59
C PRO A 137 1.11 38.00 16.50
N SER A 138 1.90 37.47 15.57
CA SER A 138 2.37 38.21 14.40
C SER A 138 1.20 38.63 13.50
N LYS A 139 0.23 37.73 13.32
CA LYS A 139 -0.99 37.97 12.54
C LYS A 139 -2.11 37.03 12.98
N VAL A 140 -3.36 37.50 12.99
CA VAL A 140 -4.58 36.70 13.19
C VAL A 140 -5.56 36.97 12.06
N TYR A 141 -5.98 35.91 11.38
CA TYR A 141 -7.02 35.94 10.36
C TYR A 141 -8.33 35.42 10.95
N GLY A 142 -9.33 36.29 11.12
CA GLY A 142 -10.69 35.87 11.43
C GLY A 142 -11.43 35.50 10.14
N LEU A 143 -11.91 34.27 10.05
CA LEU A 143 -12.52 33.71 8.85
C LEU A 143 -13.98 33.34 9.13
N ASP A 144 -14.89 33.85 8.31
CA ASP A 144 -16.31 33.53 8.40
C ASP A 144 -16.95 33.44 7.00
N ILE A 145 -17.94 32.56 6.85
CA ILE A 145 -18.69 32.41 5.60
C ILE A 145 -19.79 33.47 5.47
N ASN A 146 -20.24 34.05 6.59
CA ASN A 146 -21.26 35.09 6.61
C ASN A 146 -20.61 36.46 6.31
N PRO A 147 -20.90 37.10 5.16
CA PRO A 147 -20.27 38.36 4.81
C PRO A 147 -20.65 39.52 5.75
N ARG A 148 -21.83 39.45 6.41
CA ARG A 148 -22.20 40.45 7.43
C ARG A 148 -21.34 40.31 8.68
N ALA A 149 -21.02 39.08 9.08
CA ALA A 149 -20.16 38.76 10.22
C ALA A 149 -18.76 39.36 10.06
N VAL A 150 -18.17 39.23 8.86
CA VAL A 150 -16.87 39.81 8.51
C VAL A 150 -16.87 41.34 8.64
N LYS A 151 -17.88 42.03 8.10
CA LYS A 151 -17.94 43.50 8.17
C LYS A 151 -18.16 44.01 9.58
N ILE A 152 -19.03 43.37 10.35
CA ILE A 152 -19.22 43.72 11.76
C ILE A 152 -17.93 43.48 12.55
N SER A 153 -17.20 42.40 12.26
CA SER A 153 -15.89 42.13 12.86
C SER A 153 -14.86 43.24 12.58
N TRP A 154 -14.83 43.80 11.37
CA TRP A 154 -14.01 44.97 11.05
C TRP A 154 -14.41 46.20 11.87
N ILE A 155 -15.70 46.49 12.02
CA ILE A 155 -16.18 47.60 12.88
C ILE A 155 -15.71 47.38 14.33
N ASN A 156 -15.86 46.14 14.83
CA ASN A 156 -15.44 45.76 16.17
C ASN A 156 -13.92 45.84 16.36
N LEU A 157 -13.14 45.56 15.33
CA LEU A 157 -11.70 45.78 15.35
C LEU A 157 -11.38 47.26 15.53
N TYR A 158 -11.99 48.15 14.75
CA TYR A 158 -11.76 49.60 14.89
C TYR A 158 -12.23 50.15 16.24
N LEU A 159 -13.36 49.67 16.76
CA LEU A 159 -13.85 50.00 18.11
C LEU A 159 -12.80 49.73 19.18
N ASN A 160 -12.08 48.63 19.02
CA ASN A 160 -11.09 48.17 19.98
C ASN A 160 -9.67 48.66 19.65
N ALA A 161 -9.32 48.95 18.40
CA ALA A 161 -7.98 49.39 18.02
C ALA A 161 -7.72 50.88 18.26
N LEU A 162 -8.79 51.68 18.40
CA LEU A 162 -8.74 53.13 18.56
C LEU A 162 -9.37 53.56 19.89
N ASP A 163 -8.82 54.59 20.51
CA ASP A 163 -9.40 55.23 21.69
C ASP A 163 -10.67 56.04 21.35
N GLU A 164 -11.33 56.62 22.36
CA GLU A 164 -12.56 57.41 22.15
C GLU A 164 -12.36 58.66 21.27
N ASN A 165 -11.12 59.13 21.12
CA ASN A 165 -10.74 60.27 20.27
C ASN A 165 -10.28 59.82 18.86
N GLY A 166 -10.35 58.53 18.55
CA GLY A 166 -9.91 57.98 17.27
C GLY A 166 -8.41 57.81 17.13
N GLN A 167 -7.63 57.90 18.21
CA GLN A 167 -6.19 57.68 18.18
C GLN A 167 -5.85 56.18 18.31
N PRO A 168 -4.83 55.67 17.60
CA PRO A 168 -4.43 54.27 17.70
C PRO A 168 -3.94 53.88 19.09
N ILE A 169 -4.36 52.70 19.54
CA ILE A 169 -3.92 52.10 20.79
C ILE A 169 -2.75 51.16 20.48
N TYR A 170 -1.62 51.40 21.13
CA TYR A 170 -0.39 50.63 20.95
C TYR A 170 -0.18 49.63 22.06
N ASP A 171 0.21 48.42 21.68
CA ASP A 171 0.66 47.36 22.58
C ASP A 171 2.12 47.56 23.03
N ALA A 172 2.64 46.58 23.79
CA ALA A 172 4.00 46.60 24.32
C ALA A 172 5.09 46.59 23.22
N GLU A 173 4.77 46.16 22.00
CA GLU A 173 5.67 46.07 20.85
C GLU A 173 5.48 47.24 19.87
N LYS A 174 4.72 48.27 20.27
CA LYS A 174 4.38 49.44 19.45
C LYS A 174 3.59 49.09 18.18
N LYS A 175 2.85 47.98 18.20
CA LYS A 175 1.87 47.63 17.17
C LYS A 175 0.45 47.90 17.69
N THR A 176 -0.48 48.02 16.76
CA THR A 176 -1.91 48.17 17.04
C THR A 176 -2.64 46.87 16.70
N LEU A 177 -3.88 46.72 17.16
CA LEU A 177 -4.73 45.61 16.73
C LEU A 177 -4.95 45.60 15.20
N LEU A 178 -4.93 46.77 14.53
CA LEU A 178 -5.02 46.89 13.06
C LEU A 178 -3.80 46.31 12.34
N ASP A 179 -2.63 46.29 13.00
CA ASP A 179 -1.43 45.66 12.43
C ASP A 179 -1.51 44.13 12.53
N ARG A 180 -2.23 43.62 13.55
CA ARG A 180 -2.26 42.20 13.92
C ARG A 180 -3.45 41.43 13.38
N VAL A 181 -4.61 42.05 13.17
CA VAL A 181 -5.86 41.35 12.84
C VAL A 181 -6.36 41.70 11.44
N GLU A 182 -6.86 40.70 10.73
CA GLU A 182 -7.64 40.87 9.50
C GLU A 182 -8.86 39.94 9.51
N PHE A 183 -9.95 40.38 8.87
CA PHE A 183 -11.15 39.56 8.69
C PHE A 183 -11.45 39.35 7.20
N HIS A 184 -11.76 38.13 6.82
CA HIS A 184 -12.02 37.75 5.43
C HIS A 184 -13.22 36.82 5.31
N GLU A 185 -13.99 37.01 4.24
CA GLU A 185 -15.00 36.04 3.84
C GLU A 185 -14.30 34.76 3.35
N SER A 186 -14.63 33.63 3.98
CA SER A 186 -13.97 32.37 3.69
C SER A 186 -14.85 31.19 4.07
N ASP A 187 -15.00 30.25 3.14
CA ASP A 187 -15.45 28.90 3.49
C ASP A 187 -14.29 28.15 4.16
N LEU A 188 -14.36 28.04 5.49
CA LEU A 188 -13.30 27.48 6.33
C LEU A 188 -11.94 28.12 6.01
N LEU A 189 -10.97 27.34 5.52
CA LEU A 189 -9.60 27.77 5.24
C LEU A 189 -9.36 28.14 3.78
N ALA A 190 -10.41 28.26 2.96
CA ALA A 190 -10.30 28.60 1.54
C ALA A 190 -9.47 29.88 1.29
N TYR A 191 -9.70 30.95 2.07
CA TYR A 191 -8.91 32.18 1.96
C TYR A 191 -7.41 31.93 2.17
N CYS A 192 -7.02 31.20 3.21
CA CYS A 192 -5.62 30.90 3.48
C CYS A 192 -4.99 30.06 2.38
N ARG A 193 -5.72 29.06 1.87
CA ARG A 193 -5.28 28.17 0.79
C ARG A 193 -5.08 28.92 -0.53
N ASN A 194 -6.04 29.76 -0.91
CA ASN A 194 -6.00 30.52 -2.16
C ASN A 194 -4.88 31.57 -2.17
N ASN A 195 -4.52 32.08 -0.99
CA ASN A 195 -3.44 33.07 -0.82
C ASN A 195 -2.11 32.46 -0.37
N ASN A 196 -1.97 31.13 -0.34
CA ASN A 196 -0.76 30.41 0.11
C ASN A 196 -0.25 30.83 1.51
N ILE A 197 -1.17 31.11 2.43
CA ILE A 197 -0.86 31.51 3.81
C ILE A 197 -0.62 30.26 4.65
N MET A 198 0.60 30.14 5.18
CA MET A 198 0.98 29.06 6.10
C MET A 198 0.73 29.45 7.55
N LEU A 199 -0.01 28.61 8.27
CA LEU A 199 -0.51 28.89 9.62
C LEU A 199 0.29 28.15 10.69
N GLU A 200 0.55 28.79 11.83
CA GLU A 200 1.13 28.11 13.00
C GLU A 200 0.04 27.69 14.00
N ARG A 201 -1.10 28.39 14.00
CA ARG A 201 -2.26 28.04 14.81
C ARG A 201 -3.53 28.10 13.97
N ILE A 202 -4.40 27.12 14.17
CA ILE A 202 -5.77 27.13 13.66
C ILE A 202 -6.66 26.93 14.86
N VAL A 203 -7.56 27.87 15.11
CA VAL A 203 -8.52 27.78 16.21
C VAL A 203 -9.91 27.79 15.61
N GLY A 204 -10.84 26.98 16.08
CA GLY A 204 -12.19 26.94 15.53
C GLY A 204 -13.26 26.64 16.58
N CYS A 205 -14.28 27.48 16.61
CA CYS A 205 -15.56 27.20 17.26
C CYS A 205 -16.63 27.21 16.17
N ILE A 206 -16.71 26.11 15.42
CA ILE A 206 -17.58 25.98 14.25
C ILE A 206 -18.77 25.04 14.53
N PRO A 207 -19.88 25.18 13.78
CA PRO A 207 -21.13 24.49 14.08
C PRO A 207 -21.05 22.96 13.97
N GLN A 208 -21.93 22.27 14.71
CA GLN A 208 -22.12 20.81 14.67
C GLN A 208 -23.58 20.46 14.38
N ILE A 209 -23.88 20.04 13.15
CA ILE A 209 -25.26 19.94 12.65
C ILE A 209 -25.52 18.59 12.02
N LEU A 210 -26.61 17.99 12.48
CA LEU A 210 -27.08 16.70 12.02
C LEU A 210 -27.96 16.90 10.80
N ASN A 211 -27.67 16.15 9.73
CA ASN A 211 -28.52 16.01 8.55
C ASN A 211 -28.90 17.36 7.88
N PRO A 212 -27.96 18.02 7.19
CA PRO A 212 -28.21 19.36 6.64
C PRO A 212 -29.24 19.39 5.50
N ASN A 213 -30.03 20.47 5.43
CA ASN A 213 -31.04 20.67 4.39
C ASN A 213 -30.38 20.97 3.02
N PRO A 214 -30.58 20.12 1.98
CA PRO A 214 -29.94 20.30 0.69
C PRO A 214 -30.38 21.56 -0.08
N ASP A 215 -31.63 22.01 0.10
CA ASP A 215 -32.20 23.13 -0.67
C ASP A 215 -31.65 24.50 -0.26
N ALA A 216 -31.06 24.60 0.94
CA ALA A 216 -30.37 25.81 1.38
C ALA A 216 -29.02 26.03 0.65
N MET A 217 -28.48 24.98 0.02
CA MET A 217 -27.10 24.92 -0.51
C MET A 217 -26.95 25.47 -1.93
N THR A 218 -28.02 25.53 -2.73
CA THR A 218 -27.97 25.92 -4.15
C THR A 218 -28.09 27.44 -4.38
N LYS A 219 -28.27 28.23 -3.32
CA LYS A 219 -28.47 29.68 -3.39
C LYS A 219 -27.12 30.39 -3.26
N MET A 220 -26.83 31.33 -4.16
CA MET A 220 -25.66 32.21 -4.03
C MET A 220 -25.70 32.93 -2.68
N ILE A 221 -24.65 32.74 -1.87
CA ILE A 221 -24.46 33.50 -0.63
C ILE A 221 -24.12 34.92 -1.03
N THR A 222 -25.00 35.86 -0.70
CA THR A 222 -24.82 37.28 -0.96
C THR A 222 -25.22 38.06 0.29
N GLU A 223 -24.67 39.25 0.47
CA GLU A 223 -25.03 40.15 1.59
C GLU A 223 -26.52 40.53 1.63
N ASN A 224 -27.23 40.36 0.51
CA ASN A 224 -28.64 40.67 0.34
C ASN A 224 -29.57 39.49 0.70
N ALA A 225 -29.04 38.37 1.20
CA ALA A 225 -29.85 37.26 1.67
C ALA A 225 -30.61 37.61 2.97
N SER A 226 -31.70 36.90 3.26
CA SER A 226 -32.52 37.17 4.45
C SER A 226 -31.75 36.95 5.75
N GLU A 227 -32.12 37.70 6.81
CA GLU A 227 -31.49 37.61 8.12
C GLU A 227 -31.52 36.19 8.69
N GLU A 228 -32.66 35.49 8.58
CA GLU A 228 -32.80 34.09 8.99
C GLU A 228 -31.86 33.17 8.20
N PHE A 229 -31.68 33.39 6.89
CA PHE A 229 -30.76 32.60 6.07
C PHE A 229 -29.31 32.85 6.47
N LEU A 230 -28.90 34.10 6.66
CA LEU A 230 -27.54 34.46 7.09
C LEU A 230 -27.23 34.00 8.51
N TYR A 231 -28.21 34.07 9.42
CA TYR A 231 -28.12 33.47 10.74
C TYR A 231 -27.96 31.94 10.62
N SER A 232 -28.71 31.30 9.72
CA SER A 232 -28.57 29.87 9.44
C SER A 232 -27.26 29.48 8.74
N LEU A 233 -26.51 30.41 8.11
CA LEU A 233 -25.15 30.14 7.61
C LEU A 233 -24.15 29.97 8.76
N SER A 234 -24.43 30.58 9.92
CA SER A 234 -23.73 30.26 11.16
C SER A 234 -24.12 28.86 11.68
N ASN A 235 -25.00 28.16 10.97
CA ASN A 235 -25.38 26.76 11.11
C ASN A 235 -25.28 26.04 9.74
N TYR A 236 -24.37 26.44 8.85
CA TYR A 236 -24.21 25.75 7.58
C TYR A 236 -23.42 24.45 7.78
N CYS A 237 -23.92 23.36 7.21
CA CYS A 237 -23.15 22.17 6.93
C CYS A 237 -23.68 21.62 5.61
N ALA A 238 -22.85 21.17 4.69
CA ALA A 238 -23.29 20.27 3.62
C ALA A 238 -22.99 18.83 4.05
N LEU A 239 -23.62 17.82 3.44
CA LEU A 239 -23.08 16.45 3.50
C LEU A 239 -21.67 16.49 2.90
N GLN A 240 -20.65 16.22 3.72
CA GLN A 240 -19.26 16.26 3.27
C GLN A 240 -18.82 14.94 2.64
N GLY A 241 -19.63 13.89 2.78
CA GLY A 241 -19.30 12.53 2.36
C GLY A 241 -18.41 11.81 3.36
N PHE A 242 -18.35 12.28 4.61
CA PHE A 242 -17.56 11.69 5.70
C PHE A 242 -18.41 10.78 6.59
N VAL A 243 -17.77 9.77 7.19
CA VAL A 243 -18.39 8.95 8.24
C VAL A 243 -18.85 9.82 9.41
N GLU A 244 -18.16 10.94 9.65
CA GLU A 244 -18.45 11.92 10.69
C GLU A 244 -19.72 12.76 10.43
N ASP A 245 -20.28 12.76 9.21
CA ASP A 245 -21.53 13.48 8.87
C ASP A 245 -22.71 12.95 9.68
N GLN A 246 -22.76 11.64 9.95
CA GLN A 246 -23.85 11.01 10.74
C GLN A 246 -23.89 11.50 12.20
N PHE A 247 -22.80 12.11 12.67
CA PHE A 247 -22.66 12.66 14.02
C PHE A 247 -22.67 14.20 14.05
N GLY A 248 -22.90 14.84 12.89
CA GLY A 248 -22.83 16.29 12.74
C GLY A 248 -21.43 16.88 12.89
N LEU A 249 -20.40 16.07 12.62
CA LEU A 249 -18.99 16.44 12.74
C LEU A 249 -18.30 16.65 11.38
N GLY A 250 -19.04 16.54 10.27
CA GLY A 250 -18.51 16.65 8.91
C GLY A 250 -17.76 17.95 8.62
N LEU A 251 -18.30 19.09 9.06
CA LEU A 251 -17.66 20.39 8.86
C LEU A 251 -16.30 20.48 9.57
N ILE A 252 -16.20 19.94 10.79
CA ILE A 252 -14.95 19.87 11.56
C ILE A 252 -13.96 18.93 10.87
N ALA A 253 -14.42 17.77 10.41
CA ALA A 253 -13.60 16.83 9.64
C ALA A 253 -12.98 17.49 8.40
N ARG A 254 -13.78 18.24 7.62
CA ARG A 254 -13.29 19.04 6.49
C ARG A 254 -12.29 20.11 6.93
N ALA A 255 -12.60 20.87 7.98
CA ALA A 255 -11.71 21.91 8.50
C ALA A 255 -10.34 21.36 8.93
N VAL A 256 -10.32 20.17 9.54
CA VAL A 256 -9.08 19.48 9.90
C VAL A 256 -8.29 19.09 8.66
N GLU A 257 -8.91 18.48 7.65
CA GLU A 257 -8.22 18.09 6.40
C GLU A 257 -7.69 19.29 5.61
N GLU A 258 -8.48 20.37 5.51
CA GLU A 258 -8.00 21.62 4.92
C GLU A 258 -6.86 22.24 5.76
N GLY A 259 -6.94 22.09 7.08
CA GLY A 259 -5.92 22.53 8.01
C GLY A 259 -4.58 21.82 7.82
N ILE A 260 -4.57 20.51 7.54
CA ILE A 260 -3.34 19.75 7.25
C ILE A 260 -2.58 20.39 6.08
N ALA A 261 -3.29 20.93 5.08
CA ALA A 261 -2.68 21.55 3.90
C ALA A 261 -1.95 22.87 4.20
N VAL A 262 -2.42 23.65 5.17
CA VAL A 262 -1.92 25.03 5.43
C VAL A 262 -1.16 25.18 6.74
N ILE A 263 -1.31 24.24 7.68
CA ILE A 263 -0.63 24.31 8.97
C ILE A 263 0.86 24.00 8.80
N LYS A 264 1.75 24.72 9.48
CA LYS A 264 3.20 24.39 9.53
C LYS A 264 3.41 23.08 10.32
N PRO A 265 4.53 22.36 10.11
CA PRO A 265 4.77 21.08 10.79
C PRO A 265 4.64 21.11 12.33
N THR A 266 5.06 22.20 12.98
CA THR A 266 4.96 22.39 14.44
C THR A 266 3.68 23.13 14.87
N GLY A 267 2.68 23.19 14.00
CA GLY A 267 1.45 23.91 14.26
C GLY A 267 0.51 23.16 15.20
N ILE A 268 -0.43 23.89 15.78
CA ILE A 268 -1.44 23.36 16.71
C ILE A 268 -2.82 23.76 16.20
N MET A 269 -3.75 22.80 16.18
CA MET A 269 -5.16 23.07 15.97
C MET A 269 -5.90 23.03 17.30
N VAL A 270 -6.78 23.99 17.57
CA VAL A 270 -7.60 24.00 18.79
C VAL A 270 -9.07 24.13 18.41
N PHE A 271 -9.87 23.13 18.75
CA PHE A 271 -11.29 23.11 18.41
C PHE A 271 -12.17 22.98 19.64
N ASN A 272 -13.23 23.77 19.70
CA ASN A 272 -14.33 23.56 20.63
C ASN A 272 -15.35 22.59 20.02
N MET A 273 -15.79 21.59 20.79
CA MET A 273 -16.68 20.56 20.31
C MET A 273 -17.78 20.24 21.31
N GLY A 274 -19.01 20.14 20.82
CA GLY A 274 -20.12 19.52 21.53
C GLY A 274 -19.87 18.02 21.71
N GLY A 275 -20.01 17.56 22.94
CA GLY A 275 -19.77 16.18 23.35
C GLY A 275 -20.93 15.22 23.10
N ARG A 276 -22.00 15.64 22.40
CA ARG A 276 -23.17 14.80 22.10
C ARG A 276 -22.78 13.46 21.46
N PRO A 277 -21.88 13.41 20.45
CA PRO A 277 -21.43 12.14 19.84
C PRO A 277 -20.57 11.25 20.76
N GLY A 278 -20.24 11.74 21.96
CA GLY A 278 -19.34 11.08 22.88
C GLY A 278 -17.86 11.36 22.64
N GLN A 279 -17.08 11.24 23.71
CA GLN A 279 -15.67 11.67 23.70
C GLN A 279 -14.80 10.85 22.75
N ALA A 280 -15.06 9.54 22.65
CA ALA A 280 -14.31 8.64 21.77
C ALA A 280 -14.48 9.04 20.30
N VAL A 281 -15.71 9.38 19.87
CA VAL A 281 -15.99 9.83 18.49
C VAL A 281 -15.32 11.17 18.21
N CYS A 282 -15.39 12.11 19.15
CA CYS A 282 -14.76 13.44 19.00
C CYS A 282 -13.23 13.34 18.86
N LYS A 283 -12.57 12.51 19.67
CA LYS A 283 -11.12 12.29 19.56
C LYS A 283 -10.74 11.58 18.27
N ARG A 284 -11.48 10.51 17.93
CA ARG A 284 -11.21 9.68 16.75
C ARG A 284 -11.24 10.49 15.45
N LEU A 285 -12.07 11.54 15.36
CA LEU A 285 -12.09 12.46 14.21
C LEU A 285 -10.70 13.01 13.87
N PHE A 286 -9.92 13.39 14.88
CA PHE A 286 -8.57 13.92 14.70
C PHE A 286 -7.53 12.80 14.64
N GLU A 287 -7.63 11.80 15.53
CA GLU A 287 -6.65 10.70 15.60
C GLU A 287 -6.56 9.96 14.27
N ARG A 288 -7.70 9.65 13.63
CA ARG A 288 -7.72 8.98 12.33
C ARG A 288 -7.08 9.79 11.19
N ARG A 289 -6.91 11.11 11.38
CA ARG A 289 -6.27 12.05 10.45
C ARG A 289 -4.79 12.31 10.82
N GLY A 290 -4.25 11.53 11.76
CA GLY A 290 -2.85 11.58 12.15
C GLY A 290 -2.54 12.65 13.20
N PHE A 291 -3.46 12.95 14.11
CA PHE A 291 -3.22 13.89 15.21
C PHE A 291 -3.05 13.20 16.56
N HIS A 292 -2.18 13.74 17.40
CA HIS A 292 -2.26 13.60 18.85
C HIS A 292 -3.29 14.57 19.40
N VAL A 293 -4.22 14.08 20.23
CA VAL A 293 -5.34 14.88 20.76
C VAL A 293 -5.24 14.98 22.27
N ASN A 294 -5.19 16.20 22.78
CA ASN A 294 -5.29 16.49 24.21
C ASN A 294 -6.56 17.28 24.52
N LYS A 295 -7.38 16.80 25.46
CA LYS A 295 -8.56 17.54 25.95
C LYS A 295 -8.11 18.49 27.05
N ILE A 296 -8.01 19.77 26.72
CA ILE A 296 -7.43 20.78 27.62
C ILE A 296 -8.46 21.43 28.55
N TRP A 297 -9.74 21.41 28.15
CA TRP A 297 -10.84 21.98 28.92
C TRP A 297 -12.16 21.26 28.61
N GLN A 298 -13.06 21.23 29.58
CA GLN A 298 -14.42 20.74 29.39
C GLN A 298 -15.36 21.41 30.39
N THR A 299 -16.55 21.80 29.94
CA THR A 299 -17.69 22.17 30.79
C THR A 299 -18.96 21.45 30.33
N LYS A 300 -20.10 21.68 30.99
CA LYS A 300 -21.43 21.23 30.56
C LYS A 300 -22.30 22.45 30.32
N VAL A 301 -23.10 22.40 29.27
CA VAL A 301 -24.05 23.46 28.90
C VAL A 301 -25.44 22.88 28.73
N ILE A 302 -26.46 23.68 29.06
CA ILE A 302 -27.85 23.28 28.89
C ILE A 302 -28.14 23.12 27.39
N GLN A 303 -28.81 22.03 27.02
CA GLN A 303 -29.28 21.86 25.66
C GLN A 303 -30.37 22.90 25.39
N ALA A 304 -30.19 23.70 24.33
CA ALA A 304 -31.17 24.68 23.94
C ALA A 304 -32.53 24.00 23.63
N ALA A 305 -33.61 24.59 24.13
CA ALA A 305 -34.95 23.99 24.12
C ALA A 305 -35.54 23.84 22.70
N ASP A 306 -35.02 24.60 21.74
CA ASP A 306 -35.36 24.59 20.33
C ASP A 306 -34.56 23.55 19.52
N THR A 307 -33.55 22.90 20.11
CA THR A 307 -32.76 21.87 19.42
C THR A 307 -33.48 20.53 19.47
N ASP A 308 -34.00 20.08 18.33
CA ASP A 308 -34.57 18.74 18.21
C ASP A 308 -33.48 17.65 18.23
N ILE A 309 -33.57 16.75 19.21
CA ILE A 309 -32.66 15.59 19.35
C ILE A 309 -33.33 14.26 18.90
N SER A 310 -34.54 14.29 18.34
CA SER A 310 -35.28 13.11 17.89
C SER A 310 -34.50 12.28 16.86
N ALA A 311 -33.78 12.94 15.95
CA ALA A 311 -32.91 12.29 14.96
C ALA A 311 -31.81 11.43 15.61
N LEU A 312 -31.30 11.83 16.78
CA LEU A 312 -30.29 11.05 17.51
C LEU A 312 -30.89 9.77 18.10
N VAL A 313 -32.15 9.82 18.52
CA VAL A 313 -32.88 8.65 19.01
C VAL A 313 -33.07 7.61 17.89
N GLU A 314 -33.35 8.07 16.67
CA GLU A 314 -33.44 7.17 15.51
C GLU A 314 -32.10 6.52 15.17
N ILE A 315 -30.99 7.26 15.27
CA ILE A 315 -29.65 6.70 15.08
C ILE A 315 -29.37 5.62 16.13
N GLU A 316 -29.63 5.86 17.43
CA GLU A 316 -29.45 4.85 18.49
C GLU A 316 -30.36 3.61 18.34
N LYS A 317 -31.46 3.73 17.58
CA LYS A 317 -32.34 2.59 17.29
C LYS A 317 -31.73 1.67 16.23
N ASN A 318 -31.00 2.24 15.27
CA ASN A 318 -30.47 1.54 14.09
C ASN A 318 -28.95 1.28 14.16
N SER A 319 -28.27 1.78 15.20
CA SER A 319 -26.81 1.69 15.39
C SER A 319 -26.46 1.28 16.82
N PRO A 320 -25.35 0.55 17.05
CA PRO A 320 -24.85 0.26 18.40
C PRO A 320 -24.29 1.50 19.13
N HIS A 321 -24.15 2.63 18.44
CA HIS A 321 -23.65 3.88 19.02
C HIS A 321 -24.57 4.43 20.11
N ARG A 322 -24.00 5.11 21.11
CA ARG A 322 -24.72 5.80 22.19
C ARG A 322 -24.25 7.23 22.31
N PHE A 323 -25.18 8.17 22.24
CA PHE A 323 -24.89 9.59 22.47
C PHE A 323 -24.75 9.88 23.97
N GLU A 324 -24.05 10.96 24.31
CA GLU A 324 -23.76 11.37 25.68
C GLU A 324 -24.50 12.66 26.06
N PHE A 325 -25.55 12.53 26.86
CA PHE A 325 -26.27 13.63 27.52
C PHE A 325 -26.20 13.50 29.04
N PHE A 326 -26.57 14.54 29.79
CA PHE A 326 -26.63 14.50 31.25
C PHE A 326 -27.95 15.10 31.75
N MET A 327 -28.42 14.62 32.89
CA MET A 327 -29.58 15.21 33.57
C MET A 327 -29.13 16.47 34.33
N GLY A 328 -29.43 17.64 33.79
CA GLY A 328 -28.96 18.93 34.30
C GLY A 328 -27.43 19.10 34.25
N LEU A 329 -26.92 20.19 34.82
CA LEU A 329 -25.47 20.50 34.83
C LEU A 329 -24.67 19.64 35.82
N THR A 330 -25.32 19.15 36.89
CA THR A 330 -24.68 18.38 37.97
C THR A 330 -24.68 16.87 37.73
N GLY A 331 -25.26 16.39 36.62
CA GLY A 331 -25.32 14.95 36.34
C GLY A 331 -23.95 14.38 35.99
N ASP A 332 -23.46 13.40 36.74
CA ASP A 332 -22.08 12.86 36.55
C ASP A 332 -22.01 11.65 35.62
N ARG A 333 -23.15 11.05 35.29
CA ARG A 333 -23.23 9.89 34.40
C ARG A 333 -23.94 10.25 33.10
N PRO A 334 -23.38 9.87 31.94
CA PRO A 334 -24.05 10.11 30.68
C PRO A 334 -25.29 9.21 30.54
N ILE A 335 -26.34 9.76 29.96
CA ILE A 335 -27.55 9.07 29.51
C ILE A 335 -27.61 9.10 27.98
N CYS A 336 -28.23 8.06 27.38
CA CYS A 336 -28.38 7.96 25.94
C CYS A 336 -29.41 8.97 25.39
N ALA A 337 -29.40 9.21 24.07
CA ALA A 337 -30.33 10.13 23.42
C ALA A 337 -31.79 9.77 23.70
N ARG A 338 -32.14 8.47 23.69
CA ARG A 338 -33.51 8.01 23.99
C ARG A 338 -33.98 8.44 25.38
N THR A 339 -33.13 8.27 26.40
CA THR A 339 -33.45 8.67 27.77
C THR A 339 -33.48 10.20 27.89
N ALA A 340 -32.54 10.91 27.27
CA ALA A 340 -32.49 12.36 27.27
C ALA A 340 -33.75 12.98 26.64
N TRP A 341 -34.17 12.47 25.48
CA TRP A 341 -35.38 12.92 24.80
C TRP A 341 -36.64 12.67 25.64
N ALA A 342 -36.79 11.47 26.20
CA ALA A 342 -37.93 11.15 27.07
C ALA A 342 -37.95 12.01 28.35
N TYR A 343 -36.78 12.26 28.96
CA TYR A 343 -36.66 13.11 30.14
C TYR A 343 -36.97 14.59 29.83
N GLY A 344 -36.48 15.10 28.69
CA GLY A 344 -36.78 16.45 28.20
C GLY A 344 -38.27 16.68 27.93
N GLN A 345 -38.92 15.73 27.25
CA GLN A 345 -40.37 15.77 26.99
C GLN A 345 -41.21 15.72 28.28
N ALA A 346 -40.68 15.11 29.35
CA ALA A 346 -41.30 15.10 30.67
C ALA A 346 -41.03 16.38 31.50
N GLY A 347 -40.44 17.42 30.91
CA GLY A 347 -40.11 18.69 31.57
C GLY A 347 -38.76 18.70 32.30
N GLY A 348 -37.95 17.65 32.12
CA GLY A 348 -36.59 17.57 32.66
C GLY A 348 -35.60 18.43 31.88
N CYS A 349 -34.58 18.96 32.57
CA CYS A 349 -33.51 19.72 31.93
C CYS A 349 -32.37 18.80 31.53
N ILE A 350 -31.99 18.79 30.25
CA ILE A 350 -30.85 18.02 29.73
C ILE A 350 -29.67 18.94 29.41
N SER A 351 -28.46 18.43 29.61
CA SER A 351 -27.21 19.11 29.27
C SER A 351 -26.30 18.21 28.44
N HIS A 352 -25.31 18.79 27.78
CA HIS A 352 -24.24 18.06 27.12
C HIS A 352 -22.88 18.68 27.44
N ALA A 353 -21.81 17.92 27.26
CA ALA A 353 -20.46 18.45 27.44
C ALA A 353 -20.09 19.40 26.28
N LEU A 354 -19.26 20.40 26.58
CA LEU A 354 -18.44 21.14 25.61
C LEU A 354 -16.99 20.91 25.96
N SER A 355 -16.21 20.41 25.00
CA SER A 355 -14.80 20.06 25.20
C SER A 355 -13.92 20.84 24.23
N VAL A 356 -12.82 21.37 24.73
CA VAL A 356 -11.79 22.01 23.91
C VAL A 356 -10.63 21.02 23.73
N TYR A 357 -10.32 20.72 22.48
CA TYR A 357 -9.27 19.80 22.09
C TYR A 357 -8.10 20.57 21.45
N SER A 358 -6.89 20.31 21.93
CA SER A 358 -5.63 20.74 21.30
C SER A 358 -5.06 19.56 20.53
N CYS A 359 -4.85 19.74 19.23
CA CYS A 359 -4.46 18.70 18.29
C CYS A 359 -3.14 19.06 17.60
N GLN A 360 -2.18 18.14 17.60
CA GLN A 360 -0.89 18.27 16.93
C GLN A 360 -0.68 17.13 15.94
N LEU A 361 -0.14 17.42 14.76
CA LEU A 361 0.17 16.38 13.79
C LEU A 361 1.24 15.43 14.32
N ARG A 362 0.94 14.13 14.26
CA ARG A 362 1.95 13.06 14.29
C ARG A 362 2.77 13.19 13.02
N GLN A 363 4.09 13.04 13.11
CA GLN A 363 5.01 12.97 11.97
C GLN A 363 4.58 13.87 10.78
N PRO A 364 4.61 15.20 10.97
CA PRO A 364 3.82 16.14 10.18
C PRO A 364 4.11 16.14 8.68
N ASN A 365 5.35 15.86 8.29
CA ASN A 365 5.72 15.81 6.87
C ASN A 365 5.09 14.59 6.20
N GLN A 366 5.16 13.42 6.84
CA GLN A 366 4.60 12.16 6.36
C GLN A 366 3.08 12.25 6.24
N VAL A 367 2.38 12.74 7.28
CA VAL A 367 0.92 12.92 7.23
C VAL A 367 0.53 13.88 6.11
N LYS A 368 1.24 14.99 5.93
CA LYS A 368 0.98 15.90 4.81
C LYS A 368 1.15 15.23 3.46
N THR A 369 2.21 14.44 3.25
CA THR A 369 2.42 13.67 2.01
C THR A 369 1.25 12.72 1.72
N ILE A 370 0.73 12.03 2.74
CA ILE A 370 -0.45 11.16 2.62
C ILE A 370 -1.67 11.96 2.14
N PHE A 371 -1.99 13.07 2.82
CA PHE A 371 -3.15 13.90 2.45
C PHE A 371 -2.98 14.61 1.10
N GLU A 372 -1.75 14.95 0.70
CA GLU A 372 -1.46 15.46 -0.65
C GLU A 372 -1.75 14.42 -1.73
N PHE A 373 -1.33 13.17 -1.52
CA PHE A 373 -1.64 12.08 -2.43
C PHE A 373 -3.15 11.89 -2.55
N LEU A 374 -3.86 11.82 -1.44
CA LEU A 374 -5.31 11.63 -1.41
C LEU A 374 -6.08 12.76 -2.14
N ARG A 375 -5.64 14.00 -1.98
CA ARG A 375 -6.24 15.16 -2.69
C ARG A 375 -6.07 15.11 -4.21
N ASN A 376 -5.03 14.44 -4.71
CA ASN A 376 -4.68 14.36 -6.13
C ASN A 376 -5.39 13.18 -6.85
N GLY A 377 -6.71 13.09 -6.70
CA GLY A 377 -7.55 12.14 -7.47
C GLY A 377 -8.03 10.89 -6.71
N TYR A 378 -7.85 10.83 -5.39
CA TYR A 378 -8.18 9.65 -4.56
C TYR A 378 -9.08 9.96 -3.36
N LYS A 379 -9.89 11.03 -3.44
CA LYS A 379 -10.77 11.48 -2.34
C LYS A 379 -11.74 10.41 -1.84
N GLU A 380 -12.14 9.48 -2.70
CA GLU A 380 -13.01 8.34 -2.36
C GLU A 380 -12.41 7.45 -1.26
N ILE A 381 -11.08 7.48 -1.10
CA ILE A 381 -10.33 6.68 -0.12
C ILE A 381 -10.19 7.40 1.23
N ASN A 382 -10.48 8.71 1.32
CA ASN A 382 -10.34 9.48 2.57
C ASN A 382 -11.08 8.81 3.74
N ASN A 383 -12.25 8.24 3.46
CA ASN A 383 -13.06 7.53 4.46
C ASN A 383 -12.44 6.22 4.96
N SER A 384 -11.55 5.61 4.17
CA SER A 384 -10.84 4.38 4.50
C SER A 384 -9.53 4.65 5.25
N LEU A 385 -9.00 5.89 5.22
CA LEU A 385 -7.83 6.26 6.00
C LEU A 385 -8.16 6.21 7.50
N ASP A 386 -7.39 5.41 8.24
CA ASP A 386 -7.43 5.38 9.70
C ASP A 386 -6.01 5.38 10.26
N LEU A 387 -5.56 6.57 10.70
CA LEU A 387 -4.30 6.80 11.39
C LEU A 387 -4.47 6.89 12.92
N SER A 388 -5.56 6.34 13.47
CA SER A 388 -5.70 6.20 14.92
C SER A 388 -4.95 4.96 15.38
N PHE A 389 -4.12 5.08 16.42
CA PHE A 389 -3.28 3.98 16.90
C PHE A 389 -3.36 3.92 18.42
N GLU A 390 -3.48 2.71 18.97
CA GLU A 390 -3.39 2.48 20.41
C GLU A 390 -1.94 2.52 20.89
N ASP A 391 -1.00 2.05 20.05
CA ASP A 391 0.44 2.04 20.29
C ASP A 391 1.15 3.03 19.36
N ASP A 392 1.90 3.96 19.94
CA ASP A 392 2.67 4.95 19.18
C ASP A 392 3.78 4.28 18.34
N ALA A 393 4.32 3.12 18.74
CA ALA A 393 5.31 2.40 17.94
C ALA A 393 4.73 1.91 16.60
N VAL A 394 3.47 1.47 16.59
CA VAL A 394 2.77 1.07 15.36
C VAL A 394 2.51 2.28 14.46
N ALA A 395 2.17 3.43 15.06
CA ALA A 395 2.03 4.69 14.33
C ALA A 395 3.35 5.10 13.68
N ASP A 396 4.45 4.95 14.43
CA ASP A 396 5.78 5.34 14.00
C ASP A 396 6.32 4.52 12.82
N GLU A 397 5.87 3.27 12.64
CA GLU A 397 6.17 2.45 11.46
C GLU A 397 5.17 2.65 10.31
N LYS A 398 3.87 2.73 10.61
CA LYS A 398 2.84 2.74 9.56
C LYS A 398 2.75 4.07 8.81
N ILE A 399 2.84 5.20 9.53
CA ILE A 399 2.68 6.53 8.91
C ILE A 399 3.79 6.80 7.88
N PRO A 400 5.09 6.55 8.15
CA PRO A 400 6.12 6.76 7.15
C PRO A 400 5.99 5.81 5.97
N PHE A 401 5.63 4.54 6.21
CA PHE A 401 5.38 3.60 5.13
C PHE A 401 4.24 4.07 4.21
N LEU A 402 3.13 4.58 4.75
CA LEU A 402 2.05 5.12 3.95
C LEU A 402 2.49 6.35 3.15
N ALA A 403 3.31 7.25 3.73
CA ALA A 403 3.87 8.39 3.01
C ALA A 403 4.83 7.95 1.88
N TYR A 404 5.64 6.92 2.13
CA TYR A 404 6.52 6.31 1.14
C TYR A 404 5.72 5.64 0.01
N LEU A 405 4.71 4.84 0.35
CA LEU A 405 3.82 4.20 -0.61
C LEU A 405 3.06 5.22 -1.46
N ALA A 406 2.55 6.29 -0.85
CA ALA A 406 1.92 7.40 -1.56
C ALA A 406 2.89 8.05 -2.58
N SER A 407 4.15 8.25 -2.19
CA SER A 407 5.18 8.82 -3.07
C SER A 407 5.51 7.87 -4.23
N ILE A 408 5.70 6.57 -3.97
CA ILE A 408 5.90 5.55 -5.01
C ILE A 408 4.72 5.54 -5.99
N LEU A 409 3.49 5.48 -5.49
CA LEU A 409 2.31 5.40 -6.36
C LEU A 409 2.10 6.69 -7.17
N LYS A 410 2.58 7.84 -6.68
CA LYS A 410 2.57 9.10 -7.39
C LYS A 410 3.64 9.17 -8.49
N GLU A 411 4.87 8.78 -8.16
CA GLU A 411 6.05 8.89 -9.05
C GLU A 411 6.13 7.74 -10.06
N ASN A 412 5.95 6.50 -9.60
CA ASN A 412 6.04 5.33 -10.45
C ASN A 412 4.74 5.16 -11.20
N SER A 413 4.82 5.40 -12.51
CA SER A 413 3.75 5.01 -13.42
C SER A 413 3.83 3.52 -13.76
N PHE A 414 4.98 2.86 -13.60
CA PHE A 414 5.22 1.48 -14.05
C PHE A 414 6.03 0.70 -13.00
N PRO A 415 5.87 -0.62 -12.88
CA PRO A 415 6.79 -1.43 -12.10
C PRO A 415 8.16 -1.54 -12.80
N SER A 416 9.24 -1.58 -12.03
CA SER A 416 10.59 -1.89 -12.50
C SER A 416 10.77 -3.40 -12.65
N PHE A 417 11.65 -3.82 -13.57
CA PHE A 417 12.16 -5.18 -13.57
C PHE A 417 12.93 -5.43 -12.27
N GLU A 418 12.64 -6.56 -11.61
CA GLU A 418 13.33 -6.98 -10.40
C GLU A 418 14.01 -8.33 -10.62
N SER A 419 15.27 -8.43 -10.18
CA SER A 419 16.02 -9.68 -10.18
C SER A 419 15.31 -10.74 -9.33
N PRO A 420 15.37 -12.03 -9.71
CA PRO A 420 14.90 -13.13 -8.86
C PRO A 420 15.58 -13.18 -7.49
N ALA A 421 16.77 -12.61 -7.33
CA ALA A 421 17.41 -12.44 -6.03
C ALA A 421 16.68 -11.45 -5.11
N GLY A 422 15.65 -10.76 -5.60
CA GLY A 422 14.96 -9.66 -4.95
C GLY A 422 15.49 -8.30 -5.39
N SER A 423 14.75 -7.26 -5.00
CA SER A 423 15.01 -5.91 -5.42
C SER A 423 16.38 -5.45 -5.01
N LYS A 424 17.14 -4.89 -5.97
CA LYS A 424 18.49 -4.40 -5.70
C LYS A 424 18.47 -3.37 -4.57
N ARG A 425 17.49 -2.45 -4.58
CA ARG A 425 17.32 -1.45 -3.53
C ARG A 425 17.11 -2.10 -2.16
N PHE A 426 16.23 -3.09 -2.07
CA PHE A 426 15.97 -3.78 -0.81
C PHE A 426 17.21 -4.54 -0.30
N ARG A 427 17.92 -5.24 -1.19
CA ARG A 427 19.18 -5.92 -0.88
C ARG A 427 20.27 -4.95 -0.42
N ASP A 428 20.42 -3.81 -1.09
CA ASP A 428 21.35 -2.74 -0.70
C ASP A 428 21.03 -2.18 0.69
N LEU A 429 19.73 -2.03 1.02
CA LEU A 429 19.29 -1.59 2.34
C LEU A 429 19.58 -2.63 3.42
N VAL A 430 19.35 -3.93 3.16
CA VAL A 430 19.72 -5.02 4.08
C VAL A 430 21.24 -5.03 4.31
N ALA A 431 22.04 -4.99 3.23
CA ALA A 431 23.50 -4.96 3.33
C ALA A 431 23.99 -3.70 4.06
N GLY A 432 23.38 -2.54 3.77
CA GLY A 432 23.64 -1.27 4.44
C GLY A 432 23.37 -1.35 5.94
N PHE A 433 22.23 -1.93 6.35
CA PHE A 433 21.89 -2.13 7.75
C PHE A 433 22.93 -3.03 8.45
N MET A 434 23.26 -4.17 7.85
CA MET A 434 24.30 -5.07 8.38
C MET A 434 25.66 -4.38 8.49
N LYS A 435 26.03 -3.53 7.53
CA LYS A 435 27.28 -2.76 7.55
C LYS A 435 27.29 -1.69 8.64
N VAL A 436 26.22 -0.93 8.78
CA VAL A 436 26.14 0.23 9.69
C VAL A 436 25.94 -0.20 11.14
N TYR A 437 24.99 -1.10 11.40
CA TYR A 437 24.58 -1.49 12.75
C TYR A 437 25.35 -2.68 13.31
N HIS A 438 25.73 -3.63 12.45
CA HIS A 438 26.39 -4.87 12.88
C HIS A 438 27.85 -4.96 12.44
N HIS A 439 28.37 -3.96 11.72
CA HIS A 439 29.75 -3.90 11.22
C HIS A 439 30.13 -5.09 10.31
N ILE A 440 29.16 -5.66 9.60
CA ILE A 440 29.37 -6.76 8.67
C ILE A 440 29.46 -6.17 7.25
N PRO A 441 30.61 -6.25 6.55
CA PRO A 441 30.82 -5.59 5.26
C PRO A 441 30.18 -6.38 4.11
N LEU A 442 28.85 -6.45 4.09
CA LEU A 442 28.08 -7.09 3.03
C LEU A 442 27.77 -6.11 1.87
N SER A 443 27.46 -6.69 0.72
CA SER A 443 26.88 -6.00 -0.44
C SER A 443 25.60 -6.70 -0.90
N ALA A 444 24.86 -6.12 -1.84
CA ALA A 444 23.70 -6.80 -2.42
C ALA A 444 24.02 -8.16 -3.05
N LYS A 445 25.26 -8.42 -3.47
CA LYS A 445 25.72 -9.73 -4.00
C LYS A 445 25.79 -10.82 -2.93
N ASN A 446 25.56 -10.48 -1.66
CA ASN A 446 25.57 -11.44 -0.56
C ASN A 446 24.17 -11.79 -0.06
N VAL A 447 23.11 -11.14 -0.57
CA VAL A 447 21.76 -11.20 -0.01
C VAL A 447 20.79 -11.71 -1.07
N VAL A 448 20.12 -12.84 -0.83
CA VAL A 448 19.02 -13.34 -1.68
C VAL A 448 17.72 -13.24 -0.91
N VAL A 449 16.70 -12.63 -1.50
CA VAL A 449 15.38 -12.41 -0.89
C VAL A 449 14.45 -13.56 -1.24
N PHE A 450 13.66 -14.00 -0.25
CA PHE A 450 12.66 -15.06 -0.37
C PHE A 450 11.30 -14.55 0.14
N PRO A 451 10.18 -15.08 -0.39
CA PRO A 451 8.84 -14.72 0.09
C PRO A 451 8.61 -14.98 1.58
N SER A 452 9.22 -16.02 2.15
CA SER A 452 9.16 -16.30 3.59
C SER A 452 10.34 -17.14 4.06
N ARG A 453 10.49 -17.24 5.39
CA ARG A 453 11.48 -18.13 6.03
C ARG A 453 11.29 -19.58 5.61
N THR A 454 10.05 -20.06 5.60
CA THR A 454 9.73 -21.44 5.22
C THR A 454 10.12 -21.72 3.77
N VAL A 455 9.80 -20.79 2.85
CA VAL A 455 10.17 -20.92 1.44
C VAL A 455 11.69 -20.99 1.27
N ALA A 456 12.45 -20.16 2.00
CA ALA A 456 13.92 -20.20 1.97
C ALA A 456 14.48 -21.57 2.40
N ILE A 457 13.91 -22.19 3.44
CA ILE A 457 14.33 -23.50 3.93
C ILE A 457 13.95 -24.61 2.94
N GLU A 458 12.70 -24.64 2.46
CA GLU A 458 12.25 -25.65 1.49
C GLU A 458 13.11 -25.60 0.21
N ASN A 459 13.34 -24.39 -0.32
CA ASN A 459 14.11 -24.19 -1.55
C ASN A 459 15.58 -24.56 -1.37
N SER A 460 16.16 -24.28 -0.20
CA SER A 460 17.51 -24.73 0.14
C SER A 460 17.61 -26.25 0.18
N LEU A 461 16.66 -26.94 0.82
CA LEU A 461 16.66 -28.42 0.88
C LEU A 461 16.46 -29.04 -0.51
N ARG A 462 15.64 -28.44 -1.39
CA ARG A 462 15.48 -28.90 -2.78
C ARG A 462 16.75 -28.72 -3.61
N LEU A 463 17.42 -27.58 -3.47
CA LEU A 463 18.66 -27.26 -4.19
C LEU A 463 19.76 -28.32 -3.96
N PHE A 464 19.90 -28.81 -2.73
CA PHE A 464 20.89 -29.85 -2.40
C PHE A 464 20.34 -31.28 -2.49
N SER A 465 19.03 -31.47 -2.33
CA SER A 465 18.36 -32.78 -2.28
C SER A 465 19.11 -33.81 -1.40
N PRO A 466 19.36 -33.50 -0.11
CA PRO A 466 20.14 -34.37 0.77
C PRO A 466 19.39 -35.67 1.06
N HIS A 467 20.10 -36.81 1.08
CA HIS A 467 19.54 -38.08 1.58
C HIS A 467 19.19 -37.98 3.07
N LEU A 468 19.97 -37.20 3.82
CA LEU A 468 19.69 -36.92 5.22
C LEU A 468 19.96 -35.45 5.55
N ALA A 469 18.92 -34.77 6.03
CA ALA A 469 19.00 -33.46 6.64
C ALA A 469 18.59 -33.51 8.12
N ILE A 470 19.26 -32.75 8.96
CA ILE A 470 18.80 -32.47 10.33
C ILE A 470 18.21 -31.07 10.35
N VAL A 471 16.99 -30.94 10.84
CA VAL A 471 16.28 -29.66 10.92
C VAL A 471 15.76 -29.44 12.34
N ASP A 472 15.95 -28.22 12.84
CA ASP A 472 15.37 -27.76 14.10
C ASP A 472 13.84 -27.97 14.14
N GLU A 473 13.35 -28.58 15.22
CA GLU A 473 11.93 -28.92 15.44
C GLU A 473 10.94 -27.75 15.24
N HIS A 474 11.38 -26.51 15.47
CA HIS A 474 10.54 -25.33 15.27
C HIS A 474 10.40 -24.96 13.79
N LEU A 475 11.31 -25.44 12.93
CA LEU A 475 11.38 -25.13 11.50
C LEU A 475 10.76 -26.25 10.63
N THR A 476 10.50 -27.43 11.19
CA THR A 476 9.99 -28.60 10.44
C THR A 476 8.49 -28.58 10.17
N ARG A 477 7.71 -27.87 10.99
CA ARG A 477 6.22 -27.86 10.93
C ARG A 477 5.63 -27.53 9.56
N SER A 478 6.38 -26.79 8.74
CA SER A 478 5.92 -26.29 7.44
C SER A 478 6.72 -26.88 6.27
N LEU A 479 7.49 -27.96 6.52
CA LEU A 479 8.11 -28.78 5.49
C LEU A 479 7.15 -29.87 4.97
N PRO A 480 7.38 -30.40 3.75
CA PRO A 480 6.62 -31.52 3.21
C PRO A 480 6.61 -32.73 4.16
N ARG A 481 5.41 -33.23 4.50
CA ARG A 481 5.25 -34.35 5.44
C ARG A 481 5.97 -35.63 5.00
N GLN A 482 6.07 -35.86 3.68
CA GLN A 482 6.81 -37.00 3.12
C GLN A 482 8.30 -37.02 3.49
N TRP A 483 8.89 -35.86 3.79
CA TRP A 483 10.29 -35.78 4.25
C TRP A 483 10.44 -36.22 5.71
N MET A 484 9.35 -36.18 6.49
CA MET A 484 9.30 -36.47 7.92
C MET A 484 9.07 -37.97 8.22
N THR A 485 9.64 -38.86 7.41
CA THR A 485 9.42 -40.31 7.50
C THR A 485 10.36 -40.98 8.50
N SER A 486 9.86 -42.01 9.20
CA SER A 486 10.69 -42.88 10.02
C SER A 486 11.61 -43.69 9.10
N LEU A 487 12.88 -43.31 9.08
CA LEU A 487 14.03 -44.08 8.59
C LEU A 487 13.75 -45.59 8.43
N GLU A 488 13.44 -46.06 7.22
CA GLU A 488 13.73 -47.44 6.83
C GLU A 488 15.28 -47.54 6.67
N ILE A 489 16.03 -47.51 7.78
CA ILE A 489 17.48 -47.86 7.78
C ILE A 489 17.67 -49.39 7.65
N GLU A 490 16.68 -50.13 7.14
CA GLU A 490 16.88 -51.53 6.80
C GLU A 490 17.65 -51.62 5.48
N LYS A 491 18.89 -52.09 5.58
CA LYS A 491 19.81 -52.42 4.49
C LYS A 491 19.08 -53.12 3.34
N LYS A 492 18.70 -52.38 2.30
CA LYS A 492 18.48 -52.94 0.97
C LYS A 492 19.83 -53.09 0.29
N ASP A 493 20.42 -54.28 0.43
CA ASP A 493 21.55 -54.79 -0.37
C ASP A 493 21.12 -55.05 -1.83
N THR A 494 20.57 -54.04 -2.50
CA THR A 494 20.30 -54.05 -3.93
C THR A 494 20.81 -52.75 -4.52
N ASN A 495 21.66 -52.84 -5.54
CA ASN A 495 22.31 -51.75 -6.29
C ASN A 495 21.34 -50.77 -7.01
N GLU A 496 20.09 -50.66 -6.57
CA GLU A 496 19.13 -49.62 -6.93
C GLU A 496 18.74 -48.89 -5.63
N ALA A 497 19.68 -48.17 -5.05
CA ALA A 497 19.38 -47.23 -3.97
C ALA A 497 18.42 -46.17 -4.51
N SER A 498 17.32 -45.90 -3.82
CA SER A 498 16.40 -44.81 -4.16
C SER A 498 17.10 -43.46 -3.95
N GLU A 499 17.86 -42.99 -4.95
CA GLU A 499 18.66 -41.74 -4.95
C GLU A 499 17.85 -40.44 -4.74
N ASN A 500 16.57 -40.50 -4.36
CA ASN A 500 15.60 -39.46 -4.71
C ASN A 500 14.64 -39.00 -3.59
N VAL A 501 14.84 -39.37 -2.33
CA VAL A 501 13.96 -38.91 -1.24
C VAL A 501 14.77 -38.11 -0.23
N VAL A 502 14.38 -36.84 -0.03
CA VAL A 502 14.89 -36.02 1.07
C VAL A 502 14.32 -36.55 2.38
N THR A 503 15.19 -36.99 3.29
CA THR A 503 14.79 -37.38 4.64
C THR A 503 15.19 -36.30 5.63
N VAL A 504 14.24 -35.84 6.43
CA VAL A 504 14.44 -34.83 7.47
C VAL A 504 14.25 -35.48 8.84
N ILE A 505 15.26 -35.33 9.70
CA ILE A 505 15.19 -35.69 11.13
C ILE A 505 15.06 -34.41 11.94
N GLU A 506 14.02 -34.35 12.78
CA GLU A 506 13.83 -33.26 13.74
C GLU A 506 14.89 -33.33 14.83
N ALA A 507 15.43 -32.17 15.19
CA ALA A 507 16.40 -32.04 16.27
C ALA A 507 16.10 -30.84 17.18
N PRO A 508 16.48 -30.92 18.46
CA PRO A 508 16.34 -29.80 19.39
C PRO A 508 17.28 -28.65 18.98
N ARG A 509 16.87 -27.42 19.27
CA ARG A 509 17.61 -26.20 18.95
C ARG A 509 18.93 -26.01 19.72
N GLN A 510 19.13 -26.73 20.83
CA GLN A 510 20.33 -26.58 21.66
C GLN A 510 21.59 -27.06 20.92
N SER A 511 22.62 -26.22 20.89
CA SER A 511 23.82 -26.46 20.07
C SER A 511 24.57 -27.74 20.43
N ASP A 512 24.73 -28.06 21.72
CA ASP A 512 25.43 -29.29 22.16
C ASP A 512 24.76 -30.58 21.66
N LEU A 513 23.43 -30.64 21.74
CA LEU A 513 22.64 -31.77 21.26
C LEU A 513 22.68 -31.86 19.73
N MET A 514 22.59 -30.73 19.05
CA MET A 514 22.73 -30.65 17.60
C MET A 514 24.10 -31.13 17.14
N VAL A 515 25.19 -30.72 17.80
CA VAL A 515 26.56 -31.18 17.54
C VAL A 515 26.68 -32.68 17.72
N GLU A 516 26.09 -33.25 18.79
CA GLU A 516 26.06 -34.70 19.00
C GLU A 516 25.36 -35.42 17.86
N LEU A 517 24.17 -34.96 17.48
CA LEU A 517 23.39 -35.55 16.38
C LEU A 517 24.12 -35.46 15.05
N ILE A 518 24.77 -34.33 14.74
CA ILE A 518 25.56 -34.17 13.51
C ILE A 518 26.71 -35.19 13.48
N ARG A 519 27.44 -35.38 14.59
CA ARG A 519 28.54 -36.36 14.66
C ARG A 519 28.07 -37.80 14.49
N LYS A 520 26.89 -38.13 15.04
CA LYS A 520 26.35 -39.49 15.02
C LYS A 520 25.69 -39.85 13.70
N LEU A 521 24.88 -38.95 13.17
CA LEU A 521 24.03 -39.19 12.00
C LEU A 521 24.70 -38.76 10.68
N LYS A 522 25.72 -37.90 10.76
CA LYS A 522 26.50 -37.40 9.61
C LYS A 522 25.61 -36.88 8.47
N PRO A 523 24.71 -35.91 8.74
CA PRO A 523 23.81 -35.38 7.73
C PRO A 523 24.56 -34.63 6.64
N GLN A 524 23.96 -34.49 5.47
CA GLN A 524 24.53 -33.69 4.38
C GLN A 524 24.15 -32.20 4.51
N VAL A 525 22.97 -31.91 5.08
CA VAL A 525 22.49 -30.54 5.33
C VAL A 525 21.98 -30.45 6.76
N VAL A 526 22.27 -29.34 7.42
CA VAL A 526 21.78 -28.99 8.75
C VAL A 526 21.08 -27.64 8.66
N VAL A 527 19.85 -27.55 9.13
CA VAL A 527 19.10 -26.30 9.24
C VAL A 527 18.73 -26.08 10.70
N THR A 528 19.26 -25.04 11.34
CA THR A 528 19.02 -24.87 12.78
C THR A 528 19.03 -23.40 13.21
N GLY A 529 18.26 -23.08 14.25
CA GLY A 529 18.40 -21.81 14.97
C GLY A 529 19.45 -21.89 16.08
N ILE A 530 19.51 -20.86 16.92
CA ILE A 530 20.29 -20.86 18.17
C ILE A 530 19.33 -20.65 19.34
N ALA A 531 19.51 -21.38 20.44
CA ALA A 531 18.69 -21.18 21.63
C ALA A 531 18.96 -19.80 22.27
N ASN A 532 17.93 -19.17 22.85
CA ASN A 532 18.03 -17.80 23.38
C ASN A 532 19.19 -17.58 24.36
N PHE A 533 19.49 -18.57 25.21
CA PHE A 533 20.58 -18.48 26.17
C PHE A 533 21.98 -18.66 25.55
N GLU A 534 22.07 -19.32 24.39
CA GLU A 534 23.33 -19.53 23.65
C GLU A 534 23.64 -18.37 22.70
N ALA A 535 22.63 -17.59 22.30
CA ALA A 535 22.73 -16.52 21.31
C ALA A 535 23.61 -15.33 21.74
N VAL A 536 24.07 -15.26 22.99
CA VAL A 536 24.86 -14.12 23.51
C VAL A 536 26.31 -14.13 23.01
N THR A 537 26.89 -15.31 22.81
CA THR A 537 28.30 -15.51 22.41
C THR A 537 28.41 -16.29 21.11
N SER A 538 29.53 -16.16 20.39
CA SER A 538 29.74 -16.89 19.13
C SER A 538 30.03 -18.39 19.32
N SER A 539 30.25 -18.86 20.55
CA SER A 539 30.72 -20.22 20.84
C SER A 539 29.81 -21.31 20.28
N ALA A 540 28.49 -21.19 20.42
CA ALA A 540 27.55 -22.17 19.89
C ALA A 540 27.60 -22.22 18.36
N PHE A 541 27.66 -21.05 17.71
CA PHE A 541 27.76 -20.95 16.26
C PHE A 541 29.09 -21.50 15.73
N GLU A 542 30.20 -21.17 16.39
CA GLU A 542 31.53 -21.70 16.06
C GLU A 542 31.58 -23.22 16.18
N SER A 543 31.03 -23.80 17.24
CA SER A 543 30.92 -25.26 17.42
C SER A 543 30.13 -25.92 16.29
N LEU A 544 29.00 -25.31 15.88
CA LEU A 544 28.20 -25.79 14.74
C LEU A 544 28.98 -25.67 13.42
N LEU A 545 29.71 -24.57 13.20
CA LEU A 545 30.56 -24.39 12.01
C LEU A 545 31.71 -25.39 11.96
N ASP A 546 32.34 -25.68 13.10
CA ASP A 546 33.44 -26.66 13.21
C ASP A 546 32.95 -28.08 12.95
N VAL A 547 31.86 -28.53 13.59
CA VAL A 547 31.35 -29.90 13.42
C VAL A 547 30.81 -30.14 12.02
N THR A 548 30.09 -29.17 11.44
CA THR A 548 29.57 -29.29 10.06
C THR A 548 30.71 -29.33 9.05
N ARG A 549 31.78 -28.56 9.27
CA ARG A 549 33.01 -28.63 8.46
C ARG A 549 33.73 -29.96 8.61
N GLU A 550 33.84 -30.51 9.81
CA GLU A 550 34.47 -31.81 10.08
C GLU A 550 33.76 -32.95 9.34
N ILE A 551 32.42 -32.92 9.33
CA ILE A 551 31.58 -33.95 8.69
C ILE A 551 31.43 -33.74 7.17
N GLY A 552 31.57 -32.50 6.68
CA GLY A 552 31.25 -32.14 5.29
C GLY A 552 29.76 -31.80 5.08
N SER A 553 29.07 -31.38 6.14
CA SER A 553 27.68 -30.93 6.09
C SER A 553 27.58 -29.46 5.69
N ARG A 554 26.53 -29.07 4.97
CA ARG A 554 26.15 -27.66 4.81
C ARG A 554 25.32 -27.17 6.00
N LEU A 555 25.56 -25.95 6.44
CA LEU A 555 24.83 -25.32 7.55
C LEU A 555 23.97 -24.16 7.04
N PHE A 556 22.67 -24.20 7.31
CA PHE A 556 21.76 -23.07 7.19
C PHE A 556 21.34 -22.63 8.59
N LEU A 557 21.81 -21.48 9.03
CA LEU A 557 21.54 -20.98 10.37
C LEU A 557 20.39 -19.96 10.36
N ASP A 558 19.28 -20.25 11.03
CA ASP A 558 18.17 -19.31 11.20
C ASP A 558 18.44 -18.34 12.37
N ILE A 559 18.53 -17.04 12.07
CA ILE A 559 18.67 -15.98 13.08
C ILE A 559 17.39 -15.15 13.26
N SER A 560 16.27 -15.56 12.65
CA SER A 560 15.01 -14.80 12.65
C SER A 560 14.57 -14.34 14.05
N ASP A 561 14.69 -15.22 15.05
CA ASP A 561 14.28 -14.90 16.43
C ASP A 561 15.21 -13.88 17.11
N HIS A 562 16.46 -13.80 16.66
CA HIS A 562 17.53 -12.95 17.22
C HIS A 562 17.78 -11.68 16.42
N PHE A 563 17.09 -11.50 15.29
CA PHE A 563 17.19 -10.32 14.46
C PHE A 563 16.15 -9.29 14.89
N GLU A 564 16.57 -8.03 14.98
CA GLU A 564 15.73 -6.93 15.45
C GLU A 564 15.98 -5.70 14.58
N LEU A 565 14.90 -5.17 13.99
CA LEU A 565 14.92 -3.91 13.25
C LEU A 565 14.73 -2.77 14.24
N SER A 566 15.84 -2.26 14.77
CA SER A 566 15.85 -1.21 15.78
C SER A 566 17.04 -0.28 15.57
N SER A 567 16.93 0.94 16.11
CA SER A 567 18.04 1.89 16.21
C SER A 567 19.08 1.47 17.27
N LEU A 568 18.71 0.54 18.15
CA LEU A 568 19.57 -0.08 19.16
C LEU A 568 19.40 -1.60 19.11
N PRO A 569 19.78 -2.25 18.00
CA PRO A 569 19.50 -3.67 17.82
C PRO A 569 20.29 -4.50 18.82
N GLY A 570 19.65 -5.55 19.35
CA GLY A 570 20.32 -6.53 20.21
C GLY A 570 21.57 -7.15 19.55
N SER A 571 22.50 -7.61 20.38
CA SER A 571 23.73 -8.24 19.91
C SER A 571 23.63 -9.77 19.99
N SER A 572 23.68 -10.44 18.83
CA SER A 572 23.77 -11.90 18.72
C SER A 572 25.21 -12.34 18.49
N GLY A 573 25.60 -13.47 19.07
CA GLY A 573 26.88 -14.14 18.89
C GLY A 573 27.18 -14.45 17.42
N VAL A 574 26.15 -14.73 16.61
CA VAL A 574 26.29 -14.94 15.16
C VAL A 574 26.71 -13.65 14.47
N LEU A 575 26.04 -12.54 14.78
CA LEU A 575 26.34 -11.23 14.18
C LEU A 575 27.73 -10.73 14.64
N LYS A 576 28.11 -10.99 15.90
CA LYS A 576 29.47 -10.73 16.40
C LYS A 576 30.52 -11.52 15.63
N TYR A 577 30.26 -12.80 15.35
CA TYR A 577 31.16 -13.62 14.54
C TYR A 577 31.31 -13.05 13.13
N LEU A 578 30.20 -12.72 12.46
CA LEU A 578 30.22 -12.17 11.09
C LEU A 578 30.92 -10.81 10.96
N ALA A 579 30.92 -10.02 12.04
CA ALA A 579 31.64 -8.75 12.11
C ALA A 579 33.16 -8.95 12.15
N GLY A 580 33.64 -10.03 12.80
CA GLY A 580 35.06 -10.35 12.94
C GLY A 580 35.61 -11.32 11.88
N THR A 581 34.77 -12.18 11.32
CA THR A 581 35.19 -13.31 10.48
C THR A 581 34.25 -13.45 9.28
N SER A 582 34.79 -13.76 8.10
CA SER A 582 33.96 -14.04 6.91
C SER A 582 33.12 -15.31 7.11
N LEU A 583 31.90 -15.36 6.59
CA LEU A 583 31.10 -16.58 6.62
C LEU A 583 31.76 -17.70 5.76
N PRO A 584 31.97 -18.92 6.30
CA PRO A 584 32.53 -20.04 5.53
C PRO A 584 31.62 -20.49 4.37
N SER A 585 32.19 -21.06 3.30
CA SER A 585 31.47 -21.46 2.08
C SER A 585 30.47 -22.62 2.26
N HIS A 586 30.57 -23.39 3.35
CA HIS A 586 29.60 -24.42 3.70
C HIS A 586 28.43 -23.89 4.51
N ALA A 587 28.41 -22.60 4.87
CA ALA A 587 27.40 -22.00 5.73
C ALA A 587 26.65 -20.84 5.06
N ALA A 588 25.36 -20.72 5.35
CA ALA A 588 24.49 -19.60 4.97
C ALA A 588 23.62 -19.19 6.17
N VAL A 589 23.25 -17.91 6.25
CA VAL A 589 22.41 -17.37 7.34
C VAL A 589 21.04 -17.00 6.81
N ILE A 590 19.98 -17.56 7.39
CA ILE A 590 18.57 -17.27 7.07
C ILE A 590 18.04 -16.25 8.08
N CYS A 591 17.34 -15.23 7.59
CA CYS A 591 16.68 -14.24 8.42
C CYS A 591 15.29 -13.90 7.85
N GLY A 592 14.24 -14.37 8.53
CA GLY A 592 12.86 -13.97 8.32
C GLY A 592 12.52 -12.74 9.15
N LEU A 593 11.77 -11.81 8.56
CA LEU A 593 11.25 -10.64 9.25
C LEU A 593 9.87 -10.99 9.83
N LEU A 594 9.87 -11.56 11.05
CA LEU A 594 8.69 -12.21 11.66
C LEU A 594 7.98 -11.37 12.73
N LYS A 595 8.58 -10.25 13.17
CA LYS A 595 8.13 -9.47 14.34
C LYS A 595 7.23 -8.28 13.95
N ASN A 596 6.53 -8.38 12.82
CA ASN A 596 5.70 -7.31 12.29
C ASN A 596 4.36 -7.19 13.04
N GLN A 597 4.15 -6.08 13.73
CA GLN A 597 2.89 -5.79 14.43
C GLN A 597 1.90 -4.97 13.59
N VAL A 598 2.38 -4.27 12.57
CA VAL A 598 1.55 -3.42 11.69
C VAL A 598 0.75 -4.29 10.71
N TYR A 599 1.42 -5.27 10.11
CA TYR A 599 0.89 -6.19 9.10
C TYR A 599 1.34 -7.62 9.43
N SER A 600 0.62 -8.28 10.34
CA SER A 600 1.08 -9.52 11.00
C SER A 600 1.30 -10.72 10.09
N ASP A 601 0.60 -10.79 8.95
CA ASP A 601 0.75 -11.85 7.94
C ASP A 601 1.67 -11.44 6.77
N LEU A 602 2.32 -10.27 6.84
CA LEU A 602 3.26 -9.79 5.83
C LEU A 602 4.67 -10.36 6.09
N GLU A 603 5.03 -11.37 5.32
CA GLU A 603 6.32 -12.06 5.45
C GLU A 603 7.30 -11.67 4.33
N VAL A 604 8.57 -11.62 4.70
CA VAL A 604 9.71 -11.68 3.76
C VAL A 604 10.89 -12.27 4.52
N ALA A 605 11.78 -12.97 3.83
CA ALA A 605 13.04 -13.44 4.38
C ALA A 605 14.19 -13.09 3.45
N PHE A 606 15.40 -13.11 3.98
CA PHE A 606 16.61 -13.06 3.17
C PHE A 606 17.63 -14.08 3.68
N VAL A 607 18.46 -14.56 2.75
CA VAL A 607 19.56 -15.47 3.01
C VAL A 607 20.87 -14.76 2.70
N ILE A 608 21.80 -14.80 3.64
CA ILE A 608 23.15 -14.26 3.50
C ILE A 608 24.12 -15.38 3.17
N SER A 609 24.86 -15.20 2.07
CA SER A 609 25.99 -16.05 1.68
C SER A 609 27.14 -15.17 1.21
N GLU A 610 28.35 -15.50 1.66
CA GLU A 610 29.59 -14.90 1.12
C GLU A 610 30.23 -15.78 0.02
N ASP A 611 29.64 -16.94 -0.27
CA ASP A 611 29.98 -17.77 -1.43
C ASP A 611 29.10 -17.38 -2.64
N GLU A 612 29.75 -16.93 -3.71
CA GLU A 612 29.11 -16.48 -4.95
C GLU A 612 28.34 -17.61 -5.65
N ASN A 613 28.85 -18.85 -5.64
CA ASN A 613 28.14 -19.96 -6.27
C ASN A 613 26.83 -20.26 -5.55
N ILE A 614 26.82 -20.15 -4.21
CA ILE A 614 25.62 -20.32 -3.39
C ILE A 614 24.64 -19.16 -3.63
N PHE A 615 25.12 -17.92 -3.68
CA PHE A 615 24.28 -16.77 -4.00
C PHE A 615 23.58 -16.95 -5.36
N GLN A 616 24.34 -17.28 -6.41
CA GLN A 616 23.80 -17.49 -7.75
C GLN A 616 22.80 -18.67 -7.79
N ALA A 617 23.14 -19.78 -7.13
CA ALA A 617 22.27 -20.95 -7.08
C ALA A 617 20.95 -20.66 -6.35
N LEU A 618 20.99 -19.92 -5.23
CA LEU A 618 19.79 -19.54 -4.49
C LEU A 618 18.91 -18.57 -5.30
N SER A 619 19.50 -17.56 -5.96
CA SER A 619 18.77 -16.65 -6.84
C SER A 619 18.05 -17.40 -7.97
N ARG A 620 18.75 -18.30 -8.66
CA ARG A 620 18.18 -19.13 -9.73
C ARG A 620 17.12 -20.11 -9.22
N THR A 621 17.28 -20.58 -7.97
CA THR A 621 16.26 -21.42 -7.32
C THR A 621 14.98 -20.63 -7.04
N VAL A 622 15.07 -19.37 -6.61
CA VAL A 622 13.90 -18.49 -6.45
C VAL A 622 13.18 -18.32 -7.79
N GLU A 623 13.92 -18.07 -8.87
CA GLU A 623 13.33 -17.94 -10.21
C GLU A 623 12.56 -19.19 -10.66
N LEU A 624 13.08 -20.39 -10.37
CA LEU A 624 12.49 -21.67 -10.77
C LEU A 624 11.33 -22.11 -9.87
N LEU A 625 11.39 -21.77 -8.58
CA LEU A 625 10.43 -22.28 -7.59
C LEU A 625 9.33 -21.28 -7.24
N GLU A 626 9.64 -20.00 -7.21
CA GLU A 626 8.71 -18.92 -6.81
C GLU A 626 8.45 -17.92 -7.94
N GLY A 627 9.41 -17.75 -8.86
CA GLY A 627 9.38 -16.78 -9.94
C GLY A 627 10.02 -15.46 -9.50
N ASN A 628 9.46 -14.83 -8.47
CA ASN A 628 10.05 -13.66 -7.83
C ASN A 628 9.52 -13.50 -6.39
N THR A 629 10.03 -12.51 -5.67
CA THR A 629 9.46 -12.07 -4.38
C THR A 629 8.61 -10.82 -4.59
N ALA A 630 7.43 -10.76 -3.96
CA ALA A 630 6.52 -9.62 -4.12
C ALA A 630 7.20 -8.28 -3.79
N LEU A 631 7.07 -7.29 -4.67
CA LEU A 631 7.74 -5.99 -4.49
C LEU A 631 7.13 -5.18 -3.34
N VAL A 632 5.83 -5.33 -3.10
CA VAL A 632 5.13 -4.56 -2.06
C VAL A 632 5.60 -4.91 -0.65
N THR A 633 5.93 -6.18 -0.38
CA THR A 633 6.47 -6.61 0.92
C THR A 633 7.89 -6.12 1.12
N GLN A 634 8.71 -6.14 0.07
CA GLN A 634 10.05 -5.55 0.06
C GLN A 634 10.02 -4.03 0.24
N ASN A 635 9.03 -3.33 -0.31
CA ASN A 635 8.84 -1.89 -0.11
C ASN A 635 8.51 -1.54 1.34
N TYR A 636 7.70 -2.35 2.02
CA TYR A 636 7.40 -2.15 3.44
C TYR A 636 8.66 -2.22 4.30
N TYR A 637 9.35 -3.36 4.29
CA TYR A 637 10.56 -3.52 5.09
C TYR A 637 11.71 -2.62 4.61
N GLY A 638 11.79 -2.34 3.31
CA GLY A 638 12.74 -1.40 2.73
C GLY A 638 12.54 0.03 3.25
N CYS A 639 11.29 0.44 3.51
CA CYS A 639 11.01 1.70 4.18
C CYS A 639 11.63 1.72 5.58
N LEU A 640 11.39 0.68 6.39
CA LEU A 640 11.94 0.57 7.75
C LEU A 640 13.48 0.58 7.76
N PHE A 641 14.12 -0.21 6.89
CA PHE A 641 15.60 -0.18 6.78
C PHE A 641 16.12 1.20 6.37
N ASN A 642 15.45 1.86 5.42
CA ASN A 642 15.86 3.17 4.95
C ASN A 642 15.75 4.22 6.07
N GLU A 643 14.69 4.19 6.88
CA GLU A 643 14.56 5.08 8.03
C GLU A 643 15.67 4.86 9.05
N LEU A 644 15.95 3.60 9.40
CA LEU A 644 17.04 3.23 10.32
C LEU A 644 18.41 3.69 9.78
N LEU A 645 18.62 3.68 8.47
CA LEU A 645 19.86 4.13 7.85
C LEU A 645 19.96 5.65 7.69
N SER A 646 18.82 6.34 7.57
CA SER A 646 18.78 7.76 7.19
C SER A 646 19.41 8.73 8.18
N PHE A 647 19.46 8.40 9.48
CA PHE A 647 20.01 9.28 10.52
C PHE A 647 21.47 8.97 10.89
N GLN A 648 22.02 7.83 10.43
CA GLN A 648 23.41 7.46 10.67
C GLN A 648 24.32 8.11 9.62
N LEU A 649 25.44 8.68 10.05
CA LEU A 649 26.46 9.17 9.11
C LEU A 649 27.16 7.97 8.46
N ALA A 650 27.02 7.84 7.14
CA ALA A 650 27.72 6.82 6.37
C ALA A 650 29.25 6.88 6.59
N ASP A 651 29.88 5.70 6.63
CA ASP A 651 31.34 5.53 6.58
C ASP A 651 32.15 6.23 7.69
N ARG A 652 31.55 6.48 8.86
CA ARG A 652 32.22 7.08 10.02
C ARG A 652 33.37 6.23 10.61
N ARG A 653 33.39 4.94 10.31
CA ARG A 653 34.39 3.97 10.81
C ARG A 653 34.93 3.17 9.64
N LEU A 654 36.25 2.99 9.58
CA LEU A 654 36.88 2.08 8.64
C LEU A 654 36.37 0.65 8.89
N PRO A 655 36.05 -0.12 7.85
CA PRO A 655 35.71 -1.54 8.00
C PRO A 655 36.86 -2.24 8.74
N GLN A 656 36.53 -2.96 9.81
CA GLN A 656 37.51 -3.75 10.54
C GLN A 656 37.99 -4.89 9.62
N MET A 657 39.30 -5.18 9.62
CA MET A 657 39.83 -6.28 8.83
C MET A 657 39.29 -7.59 9.39
N ARG A 658 38.47 -8.30 8.61
CA ARG A 658 37.92 -9.59 9.01
C ARG A 658 38.95 -10.70 8.83
N GLU A 659 38.97 -11.65 9.76
CA GLU A 659 39.68 -12.90 9.59
C GLU A 659 39.02 -13.71 8.46
N ARG A 660 39.84 -14.37 7.64
CA ARG A 660 39.31 -15.34 6.67
C ARG A 660 38.85 -16.57 7.43
N ALA A 661 37.67 -17.07 7.07
CA ALA A 661 37.19 -18.38 7.51
C ALA A 661 38.24 -19.47 7.22
N LYS A 662 38.28 -20.49 8.07
CA LYS A 662 39.11 -21.68 7.85
C LYS A 662 38.65 -22.41 6.58
N GLU A 663 39.54 -22.55 5.58
CA GLU A 663 39.30 -23.26 4.32
C GLU A 663 39.59 -24.78 4.40
N ASN A 664 39.03 -25.53 3.44
CA ASN A 664 38.74 -26.99 3.40
C ASN A 664 39.77 -28.03 3.88
N SER A 665 39.23 -29.14 4.43
CA SER A 665 39.80 -30.50 4.35
C SER A 665 38.79 -31.63 4.03
N ALA A 666 37.46 -31.38 4.08
CA ALA A 666 36.40 -32.39 3.82
C ALA A 666 35.50 -31.99 2.63
N SER A 667 35.00 -32.97 1.87
CA SER A 667 34.11 -32.75 0.73
C SER A 667 32.68 -32.44 1.18
N VAL A 668 32.20 -31.23 0.92
CA VAL A 668 30.82 -30.79 1.22
C VAL A 668 29.85 -31.24 0.12
N ILE A 669 28.58 -31.52 0.44
CA ILE A 669 27.54 -31.85 -0.56
C ILE A 669 27.47 -30.80 -1.69
N GLY A 670 27.45 -31.26 -2.94
CA GLY A 670 27.25 -30.42 -4.12
C GLY A 670 25.77 -30.10 -4.37
N PHE A 671 25.47 -29.31 -5.39
CA PHE A 671 24.09 -29.13 -5.84
C PHE A 671 23.52 -30.45 -6.37
N ALA A 672 22.20 -30.63 -6.27
CA ALA A 672 21.52 -31.78 -6.86
C ALA A 672 21.81 -31.87 -8.37
N SER A 673 21.93 -33.09 -8.91
CA SER A 673 22.19 -33.30 -10.35
C SER A 673 21.17 -32.61 -11.26
N SER A 674 19.90 -32.57 -10.84
CA SER A 674 18.84 -31.82 -11.53
C SER A 674 19.07 -30.31 -11.51
N ALA A 675 19.51 -29.76 -10.38
CA ALA A 675 19.86 -28.34 -10.28
C ALA A 675 21.06 -28.00 -11.17
N VAL A 676 22.12 -28.82 -11.16
CA VAL A 676 23.30 -28.62 -12.02
C VAL A 676 22.92 -28.65 -13.50
N SER A 677 22.15 -29.65 -13.94
CA SER A 677 21.68 -29.75 -15.33
C SER A 677 20.85 -28.53 -15.72
N VAL A 678 19.82 -28.17 -14.94
CA VAL A 678 18.95 -27.02 -15.24
C VAL A 678 19.73 -25.70 -15.26
N PHE A 679 20.65 -25.46 -14.32
CA PHE A 679 21.45 -24.23 -14.31
C PHE A 679 22.40 -24.10 -15.51
N SER A 680 22.77 -25.22 -16.14
CA SER A 680 23.62 -25.24 -17.33
C SER A 680 22.85 -25.19 -18.65
N GLU A 681 21.64 -25.75 -18.69
CA GLU A 681 20.86 -25.95 -19.93
C GLU A 681 19.70 -24.96 -20.08
N ALA A 682 19.08 -24.51 -18.97
CA ALA A 682 17.89 -23.67 -19.03
C ALA A 682 18.24 -22.18 -19.18
N GLU A 683 17.44 -21.47 -19.98
CA GLU A 683 17.56 -20.03 -20.14
C GLU A 683 16.79 -19.29 -19.04
N LEU A 684 17.50 -18.92 -17.99
CA LEU A 684 17.01 -18.06 -16.91
C LEU A 684 17.32 -16.57 -17.18
N SER A 685 16.67 -15.69 -16.43
CA SER A 685 16.78 -14.23 -16.56
C SER A 685 18.22 -13.76 -16.40
N ILE A 686 18.68 -12.88 -17.30
CA ILE A 686 20.05 -12.36 -17.26
C ILE A 686 20.19 -11.33 -16.14
N THR A 687 21.09 -11.57 -15.17
CA THR A 687 21.25 -10.71 -13.97
C THR A 687 22.70 -10.30 -13.69
N GLU A 688 23.65 -10.71 -14.54
CA GLU A 688 25.09 -10.76 -14.24
C GLU A 688 25.90 -9.46 -14.54
N VAL A 689 25.26 -8.28 -14.65
CA VAL A 689 25.97 -7.04 -15.02
C VAL A 689 25.86 -5.98 -13.93
N ASP A 690 27.00 -5.38 -13.55
CA ASP A 690 27.07 -4.33 -12.52
C ASP A 690 26.27 -3.05 -12.89
N ASP A 691 25.98 -2.86 -14.18
CA ASP A 691 25.18 -1.74 -14.73
C ASP A 691 23.87 -2.24 -15.39
N ILE A 692 22.96 -2.74 -14.56
CA ILE A 692 21.61 -3.22 -14.94
C ILE A 692 20.84 -2.15 -15.72
N SER A 693 21.08 -0.85 -15.46
CA SER A 693 20.42 0.28 -16.16
C SER A 693 20.69 0.33 -17.66
N SER A 694 21.69 -0.40 -18.15
CA SER A 694 21.99 -0.51 -19.58
C SER A 694 21.21 -1.64 -20.27
N LEU A 695 20.58 -2.55 -19.53
CA LEU A 695 19.91 -3.74 -20.09
C LEU A 695 18.46 -3.45 -20.47
N ILE A 696 17.98 -4.14 -21.51
CA ILE A 696 16.56 -4.15 -21.88
C ILE A 696 16.07 -5.58 -21.85
N HIS A 697 15.11 -5.84 -20.97
CA HIS A 697 14.54 -7.16 -20.74
C HIS A 697 13.30 -7.40 -21.61
N MET A 698 13.46 -8.22 -22.65
CA MET A 698 12.37 -8.83 -23.40
C MET A 698 12.23 -10.33 -23.11
N ASP A 699 12.97 -10.84 -22.11
CA ASP A 699 13.11 -12.25 -21.75
C ASP A 699 12.28 -12.66 -20.53
N VAL A 700 11.48 -11.76 -19.96
CA VAL A 700 10.74 -11.97 -18.70
C VAL A 700 9.22 -11.88 -18.89
N ASP A 701 8.46 -12.63 -18.11
CA ASP A 701 6.98 -12.62 -18.09
C ASP A 701 6.43 -11.55 -17.12
N GLN A 702 6.98 -10.33 -17.17
CA GLN A 702 6.52 -9.19 -16.37
C GLN A 702 5.91 -8.10 -17.25
N SER A 703 4.84 -7.47 -16.77
CA SER A 703 4.22 -6.33 -17.43
C SER A 703 4.67 -5.03 -16.79
N SER A 704 5.36 -4.21 -17.56
CA SER A 704 5.80 -2.85 -17.21
C SER A 704 4.89 -1.79 -17.84
N LEU A 705 3.60 -2.13 -18.04
CA LEU A 705 2.57 -1.19 -18.48
C LEU A 705 2.12 -0.27 -17.33
N PRO A 706 1.55 0.92 -17.62
CA PRO A 706 1.27 1.89 -16.58
C PRO A 706 0.21 1.42 -15.58
N LEU A 707 0.41 1.64 -14.28
CA LEU A 707 -0.60 1.36 -13.25
C LEU A 707 -1.78 2.34 -13.37
N PRO A 708 -3.01 1.85 -13.59
CA PRO A 708 -4.20 2.69 -13.57
C PRO A 708 -4.45 3.34 -12.20
N SER A 709 -5.05 4.52 -12.17
CA SER A 709 -5.44 5.18 -10.91
C SER A 709 -6.31 4.29 -10.00
N PRO A 710 -7.33 3.55 -10.49
CA PRO A 710 -8.12 2.64 -9.63
C PRO A 710 -7.27 1.56 -8.94
N VAL A 711 -6.22 1.08 -9.62
CA VAL A 711 -5.27 0.13 -9.04
C VAL A 711 -4.44 0.80 -7.94
N LYS A 712 -3.87 1.98 -8.23
CA LYS A 712 -3.11 2.77 -7.23
C LYS A 712 -3.95 3.06 -5.99
N ALA A 713 -5.22 3.41 -6.19
CA ALA A 713 -6.21 3.61 -5.14
C ALA A 713 -6.38 2.35 -4.28
N ALA A 714 -6.71 1.21 -4.90
CA ALA A 714 -6.93 -0.05 -4.20
C ALA A 714 -5.69 -0.51 -3.41
N ILE A 715 -4.49 -0.34 -3.98
CA ILE A 715 -3.22 -0.63 -3.30
C ILE A 715 -3.08 0.25 -2.07
N PHE A 716 -3.16 1.58 -2.22
CA PHE A 716 -2.97 2.50 -1.10
C PHE A 716 -3.98 2.26 0.03
N GLU A 717 -5.25 2.13 -0.34
CA GLU A 717 -6.33 1.88 0.62
C GLU A 717 -6.12 0.60 1.42
N SER A 718 -5.69 -0.48 0.76
CA SER A 718 -5.48 -1.76 1.43
C SER A 718 -4.49 -1.65 2.60
N PHE A 719 -3.44 -0.83 2.46
CA PHE A 719 -2.47 -0.58 3.52
C PHE A 719 -2.93 0.50 4.50
N ALA A 720 -3.70 1.49 4.06
CA ALA A 720 -4.22 2.57 4.89
C ALA A 720 -5.26 2.11 5.91
N ARG A 721 -6.05 1.08 5.58
CA ARG A 721 -7.06 0.52 6.47
C ARG A 721 -6.44 -0.18 7.68
N GLN A 722 -7.23 -0.30 8.73
CA GLN A 722 -6.89 -1.05 9.94
C GLN A 722 -7.87 -2.19 10.15
N ASN A 723 -7.40 -3.27 10.79
CA ASN A 723 -8.21 -4.40 11.23
C ASN A 723 -9.10 -4.99 10.12
N LEU A 724 -8.49 -5.27 8.96
CA LEU A 724 -9.19 -5.95 7.86
C LEU A 724 -9.73 -7.30 8.35
N SER A 725 -11.04 -7.49 8.24
CA SER A 725 -11.69 -8.74 8.61
C SER A 725 -11.45 -9.84 7.57
N GLU A 726 -11.64 -11.10 7.97
CA GLU A 726 -11.54 -12.25 7.06
C GLU A 726 -12.52 -12.12 5.88
N SER A 727 -13.73 -11.61 6.11
CA SER A 727 -14.73 -11.43 5.05
C SER A 727 -14.34 -10.35 4.04
N GLU A 728 -13.55 -9.36 4.43
CA GLU A 728 -13.04 -8.31 3.55
C GLU A 728 -11.83 -8.76 2.72
N THR A 729 -11.12 -9.78 3.20
CA THR A 729 -9.95 -10.36 2.53
C THR A 729 -10.25 -11.69 1.83
N ASP A 730 -11.44 -12.27 2.03
CA ASP A 730 -11.88 -13.45 1.28
C ASP A 730 -12.23 -13.09 -0.17
N VAL A 731 -11.35 -13.49 -1.09
CA VAL A 731 -11.49 -13.29 -2.55
C VAL A 731 -12.25 -14.42 -3.24
N THR A 732 -12.56 -15.51 -2.54
CA THR A 732 -12.98 -16.78 -3.17
C THR A 732 -14.24 -16.65 -4.01
N SER A 733 -15.24 -15.94 -3.49
CA SER A 733 -16.49 -15.68 -4.22
C SER A 733 -16.25 -14.84 -5.48
N SER A 734 -15.46 -13.77 -5.38
CA SER A 734 -15.12 -12.90 -6.51
C SER A 734 -14.32 -13.63 -7.59
N ILE A 735 -13.39 -14.51 -7.19
CA ILE A 735 -12.61 -15.34 -8.13
C ILE A 735 -13.50 -16.37 -8.83
N LYS A 736 -14.44 -17.00 -8.11
CA LYS A 736 -15.42 -17.93 -8.70
C LYS A 736 -16.25 -17.26 -9.79
N GLU A 737 -16.77 -16.08 -9.50
CA GLU A 737 -17.55 -15.29 -10.45
C GLU A 737 -16.71 -14.86 -11.66
N PHE A 738 -15.49 -14.37 -11.42
CA PHE A 738 -14.55 -13.99 -12.47
C PHE A 738 -14.25 -15.16 -13.42
N ILE A 739 -13.86 -16.32 -12.88
CA ILE A 739 -13.52 -17.52 -13.66
C ILE A 739 -14.74 -18.02 -14.46
N LYS A 740 -15.92 -18.03 -13.84
CA LYS A 740 -17.16 -18.43 -14.52
C LYS A 740 -17.49 -17.50 -15.68
N THR A 741 -17.43 -16.19 -15.46
CA THR A 741 -17.74 -15.19 -16.49
C THR A 741 -16.73 -15.18 -17.63
N LYS A 742 -15.45 -15.38 -17.35
CA LYS A 742 -14.37 -15.27 -18.34
C LYS A 742 -14.11 -16.53 -19.14
N TYR A 743 -14.23 -17.70 -18.49
CA TYR A 743 -13.81 -18.97 -19.09
C TYR A 743 -14.94 -20.00 -19.14
N GLY A 744 -16.09 -19.73 -18.52
CA GLY A 744 -17.13 -20.73 -18.32
C GLY A 744 -16.62 -21.95 -17.56
N PHE A 745 -15.65 -21.79 -16.66
CA PHE A 745 -15.09 -22.95 -15.95
C PHE A 745 -15.97 -23.31 -14.73
N PRO A 746 -16.37 -24.58 -14.56
CA PRO A 746 -17.30 -24.99 -13.51
C PRO A 746 -16.64 -24.96 -12.12
N THR A 747 -17.29 -24.27 -11.17
CA THR A 747 -16.82 -24.15 -9.77
C THR A 747 -17.80 -24.82 -8.81
N ASN A 748 -17.97 -26.14 -8.95
CA ASN A 748 -18.87 -26.94 -8.11
C ASN A 748 -18.38 -26.99 -6.64
N GLY A 749 -19.22 -27.47 -5.72
CA GLY A 749 -18.89 -27.53 -4.28
C GLY A 749 -17.69 -28.40 -3.90
N SER A 750 -17.16 -29.22 -4.82
CA SER A 750 -15.97 -30.07 -4.61
C SER A 750 -14.64 -29.39 -4.98
N MET A 751 -14.66 -28.14 -5.45
CA MET A 751 -13.44 -27.43 -5.87
C MET A 751 -12.83 -26.65 -4.70
N GLU A 752 -11.52 -26.76 -4.53
CA GLU A 752 -10.71 -25.99 -3.59
C GLU A 752 -9.93 -24.89 -4.32
N PHE A 753 -9.71 -23.77 -3.62
CA PHE A 753 -9.06 -22.57 -4.15
C PHE A 753 -7.81 -22.29 -3.34
N LEU A 754 -6.68 -22.19 -4.03
CA LEU A 754 -5.37 -21.90 -3.46
C LEU A 754 -4.86 -20.59 -4.01
N TYR A 755 -4.18 -19.82 -3.18
CA TYR A 755 -3.66 -18.49 -3.52
C TYR A 755 -2.19 -18.38 -3.17
N SER A 756 -1.45 -17.67 -4.00
CA SER A 756 -0.04 -17.35 -3.77
C SER A 756 0.32 -16.05 -4.46
N ASP A 757 1.49 -15.50 -4.17
CA ASP A 757 1.96 -14.31 -4.85
C ASP A 757 2.14 -14.57 -6.36
N TYR A 758 2.74 -15.69 -6.75
CA TYR A 758 3.00 -16.01 -8.17
C TYR A 758 2.50 -17.39 -8.59
N CYS A 759 2.01 -17.50 -9.83
CA CYS A 759 1.50 -18.74 -10.40
C CYS A 759 2.52 -19.90 -10.37
N LEU A 760 3.82 -19.60 -10.42
CA LEU A 760 4.88 -20.61 -10.43
C LEU A 760 4.91 -21.43 -9.14
N GLY A 761 4.72 -20.80 -7.98
CA GLY A 761 4.64 -21.50 -6.70
C GLY A 761 3.47 -22.49 -6.67
N LEU A 762 2.32 -22.12 -7.22
CA LEU A 762 1.14 -23.00 -7.33
C LEU A 762 1.37 -24.14 -8.33
N PHE A 763 1.94 -23.82 -9.50
CA PHE A 763 2.32 -24.81 -10.51
C PHE A 763 3.24 -25.88 -9.93
N ASN A 764 4.27 -25.48 -9.19
CA ASN A 764 5.23 -26.41 -8.59
C ASN A 764 4.60 -27.36 -7.58
N LYS A 765 3.52 -26.96 -6.91
CA LYS A 765 2.79 -27.86 -6.02
C LYS A 765 1.98 -28.90 -6.81
N LEU A 766 1.47 -28.58 -8.00
CA LEU A 766 0.90 -29.59 -8.91
C LEU A 766 1.95 -30.54 -9.48
N VAL A 767 3.16 -30.05 -9.74
CA VAL A 767 4.31 -30.90 -10.12
C VAL A 767 4.59 -31.94 -9.03
N LEU A 768 4.55 -31.55 -7.75
CA LEU A 768 4.68 -32.51 -6.64
C LEU A 768 3.58 -33.56 -6.66
N SER A 769 2.32 -33.17 -6.85
CA SER A 769 1.20 -34.11 -6.95
C SER A 769 1.38 -35.10 -8.10
N CYS A 770 1.93 -34.64 -9.24
CA CYS A 770 2.25 -35.52 -10.36
C CYS A 770 3.35 -36.54 -9.99
N ILE A 771 4.40 -36.09 -9.29
CA ILE A 771 5.49 -36.96 -8.83
C ILE A 771 4.97 -38.01 -7.84
N GLU A 772 4.17 -37.63 -6.85
CA GLU A 772 3.61 -38.54 -5.82
C GLU A 772 2.81 -39.69 -6.44
N GLU A 773 2.09 -39.42 -7.53
CA GLU A 773 1.29 -40.44 -8.21
C GLU A 773 2.07 -41.27 -9.24
N GLY A 774 3.36 -40.97 -9.46
CA GLY A 774 4.16 -41.54 -10.54
C GLY A 774 3.64 -41.16 -11.92
N GLY A 775 3.09 -39.96 -12.06
CA GLY A 775 2.58 -39.40 -13.32
C GLY A 775 3.68 -38.88 -14.24
N THR A 776 3.28 -38.48 -15.44
CA THR A 776 4.18 -37.86 -16.43
C THR A 776 3.60 -36.53 -16.91
N PHE A 777 4.34 -35.44 -16.71
CA PHE A 777 3.96 -34.11 -17.16
C PHE A 777 4.25 -33.94 -18.65
N CYS A 778 3.22 -33.66 -19.43
CA CYS A 778 3.22 -33.57 -20.88
C CYS A 778 3.10 -32.09 -21.27
N PHE A 779 4.15 -31.54 -21.87
CA PHE A 779 4.21 -30.14 -22.31
C PHE A 779 4.16 -30.05 -23.83
N PRO A 780 3.24 -29.28 -24.44
CA PRO A 780 3.36 -28.94 -25.85
C PRO A 780 4.63 -28.10 -26.09
N THR A 781 5.36 -28.34 -27.18
CA THR A 781 6.42 -27.40 -27.61
C THR A 781 5.77 -26.06 -27.94
N GLY A 782 6.40 -24.94 -27.56
CA GLY A 782 5.75 -23.63 -27.59
C GLY A 782 4.90 -23.33 -26.35
N CYS A 783 5.33 -23.82 -25.19
CA CYS A 783 4.81 -23.43 -23.88
C CYS A 783 5.83 -22.58 -23.11
N ASN A 784 5.48 -22.17 -21.88
CA ASN A 784 6.37 -21.39 -21.04
C ASN A 784 7.60 -22.21 -20.61
N GLY A 785 8.79 -21.76 -21.02
CA GLY A 785 10.06 -22.45 -20.74
C GLY A 785 10.41 -22.56 -19.25
N CYS A 786 9.96 -21.61 -18.43
CA CYS A 786 10.22 -21.61 -17.00
C CYS A 786 9.52 -22.80 -16.30
N TYR A 787 8.30 -23.17 -16.72
CA TYR A 787 7.60 -24.32 -16.16
C TYR A 787 8.26 -25.66 -16.51
N VAL A 788 8.79 -25.79 -17.73
CA VAL A 788 9.56 -26.97 -18.13
C VAL A 788 10.84 -27.07 -17.30
N ALA A 789 11.55 -25.95 -17.13
CA ALA A 789 12.77 -25.89 -16.32
C ALA A 789 12.49 -26.21 -14.83
N ALA A 790 11.40 -25.68 -14.26
CA ALA A 790 10.98 -25.95 -12.89
C ALA A 790 10.62 -27.44 -12.68
N ALA A 791 9.86 -28.04 -13.60
CA ALA A 791 9.53 -29.46 -13.55
C ALA A 791 10.78 -30.36 -13.62
N LYS A 792 11.75 -30.02 -14.48
CA LYS A 792 13.06 -30.70 -14.54
C LYS A 792 13.85 -30.53 -13.24
N PHE A 793 13.88 -29.33 -12.68
CA PHE A 793 14.56 -29.04 -11.42
C PHE A 793 14.03 -29.92 -10.28
N MET A 794 12.70 -30.09 -10.24
CA MET A 794 11.99 -30.95 -9.29
C MET A 794 12.05 -32.45 -9.61
N LYS A 795 12.80 -32.86 -10.65
CA LYS A 795 12.95 -34.24 -11.11
C LYS A 795 11.63 -34.91 -11.52
N ALA A 796 10.65 -34.14 -12.01
CA ALA A 796 9.42 -34.71 -12.54
C ALA A 796 9.70 -35.50 -13.83
N ASN A 797 8.95 -36.57 -14.07
CA ASN A 797 8.96 -37.22 -15.38
C ASN A 797 8.24 -36.31 -16.38
N ILE A 798 8.93 -35.92 -17.45
CA ILE A 798 8.38 -34.98 -18.44
C ILE A 798 8.45 -35.55 -19.86
N VAL A 799 7.46 -35.21 -20.68
CA VAL A 799 7.43 -35.51 -22.11
C VAL A 799 7.04 -34.23 -22.86
N ASN A 800 7.82 -33.87 -23.88
CA ASN A 800 7.48 -32.78 -24.78
C ASN A 800 6.68 -33.31 -25.97
N ILE A 801 5.52 -32.71 -26.22
CA ILE A 801 4.62 -33.04 -27.34
C ILE A 801 4.91 -32.05 -28.49
N PRO A 802 5.46 -32.52 -29.64
CA PRO A 802 5.90 -31.64 -30.72
C PRO A 802 4.73 -31.05 -31.50
N THR A 803 4.56 -29.73 -31.44
CA THR A 803 3.58 -28.94 -32.19
C THR A 803 4.11 -28.53 -33.56
N GLN A 804 3.24 -28.07 -34.45
CA GLN A 804 3.56 -27.82 -35.86
C GLN A 804 3.41 -26.35 -36.24
N ALA A 805 4.31 -25.85 -37.10
CA ALA A 805 4.38 -24.44 -37.48
C ALA A 805 3.18 -23.97 -38.33
N ASP A 806 2.59 -24.85 -39.13
CA ASP A 806 1.45 -24.58 -40.03
C ASP A 806 0.17 -24.19 -39.27
N VAL A 807 0.02 -24.68 -38.04
CA VAL A 807 -1.05 -24.28 -37.11
C VAL A 807 -0.56 -23.32 -36.02
N GLY A 808 0.59 -22.66 -36.23
CA GLY A 808 1.16 -21.69 -35.31
C GLY A 808 1.62 -22.29 -33.97
N PHE A 809 2.04 -23.56 -33.98
CA PHE A 809 2.47 -24.30 -32.80
C PHE A 809 1.38 -24.55 -31.74
N LYS A 810 0.10 -24.47 -32.13
CA LYS A 810 -1.01 -24.92 -31.28
C LYS A 810 -0.95 -26.43 -31.04
N LEU A 811 -1.39 -26.86 -29.85
CA LEU A 811 -1.64 -28.27 -29.55
C LEU A 811 -2.92 -28.71 -30.27
N THR A 812 -2.84 -29.79 -31.03
CA THR A 812 -3.98 -30.36 -31.76
C THR A 812 -4.33 -31.76 -31.24
N ASP A 813 -5.55 -32.21 -31.49
CA ASP A 813 -6.04 -33.54 -31.11
C ASP A 813 -5.21 -34.68 -31.71
N ASP A 814 -4.77 -34.54 -32.97
CA ASP A 814 -3.96 -35.55 -33.66
C ASP A 814 -2.57 -35.73 -33.04
N VAL A 815 -1.91 -34.63 -32.69
CA VAL A 815 -0.58 -34.64 -32.07
C VAL A 815 -0.69 -35.11 -30.62
N LEU A 816 -1.70 -34.63 -29.89
CA LEU A 816 -1.93 -35.03 -28.50
C LEU A 816 -2.25 -36.52 -28.39
N THR A 817 -3.09 -37.06 -29.27
CA THR A 817 -3.44 -38.50 -29.26
C THR A 817 -2.19 -39.37 -29.42
N ARG A 818 -1.29 -39.03 -30.34
CA ARG A 818 -0.01 -39.73 -30.53
C ARG A 818 0.93 -39.54 -29.33
N GLY A 819 0.95 -38.35 -28.75
CA GLY A 819 1.78 -38.03 -27.58
C GLY A 819 1.38 -38.82 -26.33
N LEU A 820 0.09 -39.09 -26.13
CA LEU A 820 -0.42 -39.77 -24.92
C LEU A 820 -0.52 -41.30 -25.04
N GLU A 821 -0.40 -41.88 -26.24
CA GLU A 821 -0.67 -43.30 -26.52
C GLU A 821 0.07 -44.27 -25.59
N PHE A 822 1.29 -43.93 -25.18
CA PHE A 822 2.14 -44.79 -24.33
C PHE A 822 2.37 -44.24 -22.93
N ILE A 823 1.70 -43.15 -22.54
CA ILE A 823 1.92 -42.49 -21.25
C ILE A 823 0.92 -43.01 -20.22
N LYS A 824 1.44 -43.50 -19.09
CA LYS A 824 0.62 -43.86 -17.93
C LYS A 824 0.40 -42.62 -17.05
N LYS A 825 -0.84 -42.40 -16.60
CA LYS A 825 -1.25 -41.26 -15.77
C LYS A 825 -0.73 -39.91 -16.34
N PRO A 826 -1.13 -39.55 -17.57
CA PRO A 826 -0.66 -38.33 -18.20
C PRO A 826 -1.18 -37.08 -17.47
N TRP A 827 -0.29 -36.12 -17.23
CA TRP A 827 -0.61 -34.77 -16.77
C TRP A 827 -0.37 -33.79 -17.91
N VAL A 828 -1.40 -33.18 -18.50
CA VAL A 828 -1.27 -32.35 -19.71
C VAL A 828 -1.31 -30.87 -19.34
N TYR A 829 -0.27 -30.12 -19.70
CA TYR A 829 -0.24 -28.65 -19.57
C TYR A 829 -0.80 -27.98 -20.82
N ILE A 830 -1.69 -27.00 -20.64
CA ILE A 830 -2.28 -26.20 -21.71
C ILE A 830 -2.28 -24.73 -21.29
N ALA A 831 -1.51 -23.88 -21.98
CA ALA A 831 -1.61 -22.42 -21.81
C ALA A 831 -2.78 -21.88 -22.63
N GLY A 832 -3.83 -21.36 -21.99
CA GLY A 832 -4.97 -20.79 -22.71
C GLY A 832 -5.97 -20.03 -21.82
N PRO A 833 -6.78 -19.11 -22.39
CA PRO A 833 -7.00 -18.95 -23.83
C PRO A 833 -5.82 -18.43 -24.65
N THR A 834 -5.00 -17.57 -24.05
CA THR A 834 -3.77 -17.05 -24.68
C THR A 834 -2.58 -17.97 -24.46
N ILE A 835 -1.93 -18.37 -25.56
CA ILE A 835 -0.74 -19.23 -25.55
C ILE A 835 0.50 -18.37 -25.29
N ASN A 836 1.26 -18.65 -24.24
CA ASN A 836 2.60 -18.10 -24.04
C ASN A 836 3.63 -19.15 -24.49
N PRO A 837 4.50 -18.86 -25.49
CA PRO A 837 4.91 -17.53 -25.98
C PRO A 837 4.35 -17.04 -27.31
N THR A 838 3.54 -17.81 -28.03
CA THR A 838 3.15 -17.45 -29.40
C THR A 838 2.17 -16.29 -29.47
N GLY A 839 1.39 -16.05 -28.41
CA GLY A 839 0.32 -15.04 -28.38
C GLY A 839 -0.89 -15.39 -29.23
N LEU A 840 -1.01 -16.65 -29.68
CA LEU A 840 -2.19 -17.16 -30.37
C LEU A 840 -3.27 -17.57 -29.38
N LEU A 841 -4.51 -17.66 -29.87
CA LEU A 841 -5.69 -17.99 -29.07
C LEU A 841 -6.23 -19.38 -29.43
N TYR A 842 -6.59 -20.16 -28.42
CA TYR A 842 -7.42 -21.35 -28.60
C TYR A 842 -8.90 -20.98 -28.70
N SER A 843 -9.65 -21.58 -29.61
CA SER A 843 -11.12 -21.51 -29.70
C SER A 843 -11.80 -22.55 -28.79
N ASN A 844 -13.11 -22.42 -28.54
CA ASN A 844 -13.85 -23.45 -27.79
C ASN A 844 -13.82 -24.80 -28.52
N LYS A 845 -13.90 -24.78 -29.86
CA LYS A 845 -13.89 -25.98 -30.67
C LYS A 845 -12.55 -26.70 -30.62
N GLU A 846 -11.43 -25.96 -30.64
CA GLU A 846 -10.10 -26.54 -30.45
C GLU A 846 -9.99 -27.16 -29.05
N MET A 847 -10.42 -26.44 -28.00
CA MET A 847 -10.40 -26.96 -26.63
C MET A 847 -11.30 -28.18 -26.41
N GLU A 848 -12.49 -28.24 -27.03
CA GLU A 848 -13.36 -29.42 -26.95
C GLU A 848 -12.63 -30.66 -27.48
N LYS A 849 -11.96 -30.55 -28.63
CA LYS A 849 -11.21 -31.66 -29.21
C LYS A 849 -10.05 -32.10 -28.32
N ILE A 850 -9.25 -31.14 -27.84
CA ILE A 850 -8.10 -31.39 -26.96
C ILE A 850 -8.55 -32.08 -25.67
N LEU A 851 -9.57 -31.54 -24.98
CA LEU A 851 -10.08 -32.09 -23.73
C LEU A 851 -10.74 -33.45 -23.93
N THR A 852 -11.37 -33.70 -25.08
CA THR A 852 -11.91 -35.03 -25.42
C THR A 852 -10.80 -36.09 -25.51
N VAL A 853 -9.66 -35.75 -26.10
CA VAL A 853 -8.48 -36.63 -26.12
C VAL A 853 -7.96 -36.86 -24.71
N CYS A 854 -7.78 -35.80 -23.90
CA CYS A 854 -7.37 -35.93 -22.51
C CYS A 854 -8.30 -36.86 -21.72
N ALA A 855 -9.62 -36.72 -21.88
CA ALA A 855 -10.62 -37.56 -21.22
C ALA A 855 -10.53 -39.03 -21.65
N LYS A 856 -10.30 -39.30 -22.94
CA LYS A 856 -10.09 -40.65 -23.48
C LYS A 856 -8.92 -41.36 -22.81
N PHE A 857 -7.84 -40.64 -22.51
CA PHE A 857 -6.64 -41.20 -21.84
C PHE A 857 -6.66 -41.09 -20.32
N GLY A 858 -7.75 -40.59 -19.71
CA GLY A 858 -7.84 -40.38 -18.26
C GLY A 858 -6.81 -39.39 -17.73
N ALA A 859 -6.46 -38.38 -18.54
CA ALA A 859 -5.43 -37.41 -18.19
C ALA A 859 -5.88 -36.44 -17.10
N ARG A 860 -4.92 -35.98 -16.29
CA ARG A 860 -5.09 -34.78 -15.46
C ARG A 860 -4.65 -33.58 -16.28
N VAL A 861 -5.51 -32.58 -16.42
CA VAL A 861 -5.26 -31.42 -17.28
C VAL A 861 -5.04 -30.20 -16.41
N LEU A 862 -3.97 -29.47 -16.68
CA LEU A 862 -3.74 -28.14 -16.14
C LEU A 862 -3.97 -27.12 -17.25
N ILE A 863 -5.05 -26.36 -17.14
CA ILE A 863 -5.27 -25.17 -17.96
C ILE A 863 -4.64 -23.99 -17.24
N ASP A 864 -3.73 -23.30 -17.91
CA ASP A 864 -3.07 -22.10 -17.41
C ASP A 864 -3.56 -20.86 -18.17
N ALA A 865 -4.40 -20.09 -17.49
CA ALA A 865 -4.97 -18.84 -17.99
C ALA A 865 -4.18 -17.61 -17.50
N SER A 866 -3.04 -17.76 -16.82
CA SER A 866 -2.29 -16.64 -16.23
C SER A 866 -1.74 -15.63 -17.24
N PHE A 867 -1.61 -16.03 -18.51
CA PHE A 867 -1.17 -15.18 -19.61
C PHE A 867 -2.32 -14.52 -20.39
N SER A 868 -3.57 -14.70 -19.94
CA SER A 868 -4.78 -14.20 -20.61
C SER A 868 -5.28 -12.89 -19.97
N GLY A 869 -6.29 -12.26 -20.60
CA GLY A 869 -6.91 -10.99 -20.21
C GLY A 869 -6.55 -9.80 -21.11
N LEU A 870 -5.49 -9.91 -21.93
CA LEU A 870 -4.99 -8.87 -22.84
C LEU A 870 -5.07 -9.29 -24.32
N GLU A 871 -6.20 -9.84 -24.74
CA GLU A 871 -6.49 -10.20 -26.13
C GLU A 871 -6.93 -8.96 -26.92
N TYR A 872 -6.21 -8.61 -28.00
CA TYR A 872 -6.41 -7.36 -28.74
C TYR A 872 -6.76 -7.56 -30.23
N ASP A 873 -6.71 -8.78 -30.74
CA ASP A 873 -7.16 -9.16 -32.08
C ASP A 873 -8.18 -10.31 -32.01
N ILE A 874 -9.42 -9.97 -31.63
CA ILE A 874 -10.46 -10.93 -31.24
C ILE A 874 -11.65 -11.01 -32.21
N ASP A 875 -11.62 -10.30 -33.34
CA ASP A 875 -12.78 -10.18 -34.24
C ASP A 875 -13.27 -11.54 -34.78
N ASN A 876 -12.37 -12.53 -34.86
CA ASN A 876 -12.66 -13.89 -35.33
C ASN A 876 -12.49 -14.95 -34.23
N TRP A 877 -12.45 -14.55 -32.95
CA TRP A 877 -12.26 -15.46 -31.82
C TRP A 877 -13.56 -15.63 -31.04
N ASP A 878 -13.96 -16.88 -30.80
CA ASP A 878 -15.09 -17.22 -29.95
C ASP A 878 -14.65 -17.21 -28.48
N ALA A 879 -15.22 -16.27 -27.71
CA ALA A 879 -14.95 -16.17 -26.28
C ALA A 879 -15.16 -17.52 -25.58
N TRP A 880 -14.25 -17.86 -24.67
CA TRP A 880 -14.25 -19.15 -23.99
C TRP A 880 -15.48 -19.38 -23.12
N ASN A 881 -16.10 -20.54 -23.29
CA ASN A 881 -17.08 -21.11 -22.39
C ASN A 881 -16.87 -22.63 -22.32
N LEU A 882 -16.08 -23.07 -21.33
CA LEU A 882 -15.72 -24.47 -21.16
C LEU A 882 -16.82 -25.30 -20.46
N GLU A 883 -17.87 -24.68 -19.94
CA GLU A 883 -18.90 -25.32 -19.11
C GLU A 883 -19.58 -26.48 -19.86
N PRO A 884 -20.08 -26.31 -21.10
CA PRO A 884 -20.75 -27.38 -21.82
C PRO A 884 -19.82 -28.56 -22.11
N THR A 885 -18.57 -28.26 -22.47
CA THR A 885 -17.54 -29.27 -22.76
C THR A 885 -17.20 -30.08 -21.52
N LEU A 886 -16.90 -29.41 -20.41
CA LEU A 886 -16.52 -30.08 -19.16
C LEU A 886 -17.70 -30.85 -18.55
N ALA A 887 -18.92 -30.32 -18.61
CA ALA A 887 -20.12 -31.03 -18.16
C ALA A 887 -20.35 -32.33 -18.96
N LYS A 888 -20.20 -32.28 -20.28
CA LYS A 888 -20.28 -33.46 -21.17
C LYS A 888 -19.21 -34.49 -20.86
N LEU A 889 -17.97 -34.05 -20.64
CA LEU A 889 -16.84 -34.96 -20.37
C LEU A 889 -16.94 -35.57 -18.97
N TYR A 890 -17.25 -34.80 -17.92
CA TYR A 890 -17.41 -35.36 -16.57
C TYR A 890 -18.56 -36.36 -16.47
N GLY A 891 -19.59 -36.26 -17.31
CA GLY A 891 -20.66 -37.26 -17.39
C GLY A 891 -20.32 -38.54 -18.16
N SER A 892 -19.22 -38.58 -18.93
CA SER A 892 -18.91 -39.68 -19.87
C SER A 892 -17.49 -40.24 -19.79
N ALA A 893 -16.57 -39.57 -19.08
CA ALA A 893 -15.15 -39.90 -19.03
C ALA A 893 -14.79 -40.92 -17.94
N SER A 894 -13.54 -41.42 -18.01
CA SER A 894 -12.89 -42.18 -16.94
C SER A 894 -12.92 -41.42 -15.61
N SER A 895 -13.05 -42.13 -14.49
CA SER A 895 -13.06 -41.53 -13.14
C SER A 895 -11.81 -40.70 -12.82
N THR A 896 -10.72 -40.91 -13.57
CA THR A 896 -9.40 -40.27 -13.39
C THR A 896 -9.24 -38.93 -14.13
N PHE A 897 -10.08 -38.64 -15.13
CA PHE A 897 -10.00 -37.38 -15.88
C PHE A 897 -10.41 -36.20 -14.99
N ARG A 898 -9.54 -35.21 -14.86
CA ARG A 898 -9.76 -34.00 -14.06
C ARG A 898 -9.11 -32.79 -14.73
N VAL A 899 -9.73 -31.63 -14.57
CA VAL A 899 -9.18 -30.37 -15.08
C VAL A 899 -9.01 -29.41 -13.91
N SER A 900 -7.79 -28.88 -13.77
CA SER A 900 -7.43 -27.82 -12.84
C SER A 900 -7.20 -26.53 -13.62
N LEU A 901 -7.47 -25.39 -13.00
CA LEU A 901 -7.28 -24.07 -13.60
C LEU A 901 -6.29 -23.26 -12.78
N LEU A 902 -5.15 -22.94 -13.37
CA LEU A 902 -4.18 -21.98 -12.88
C LEU A 902 -4.46 -20.63 -13.53
N GLY A 903 -4.45 -19.55 -12.75
CA GLY A 903 -4.63 -18.20 -13.28
C GLY A 903 -3.90 -17.15 -12.48
N GLY A 904 -3.71 -15.99 -13.09
CA GLY A 904 -3.06 -14.83 -12.50
C GLY A 904 -3.83 -13.57 -12.86
N LEU A 905 -4.04 -12.69 -11.88
CA LEU A 905 -4.82 -11.46 -12.09
C LEU A 905 -3.96 -10.25 -12.49
N SER A 906 -2.64 -10.36 -12.41
CA SER A 906 -1.73 -9.23 -12.66
C SER A 906 -1.88 -8.63 -14.06
N THR A 907 -2.06 -9.48 -15.06
CA THR A 907 -2.17 -9.11 -16.47
C THR A 907 -3.52 -8.46 -16.78
N GLU A 908 -4.63 -9.01 -16.26
CA GLU A 908 -5.97 -8.51 -16.57
C GLU A 908 -6.41 -7.34 -15.69
N MET A 909 -6.06 -7.35 -14.40
CA MET A 909 -6.40 -6.28 -13.46
C MET A 909 -5.38 -5.14 -13.47
N LEU A 910 -4.38 -5.20 -14.36
CA LEU A 910 -3.36 -4.18 -14.56
C LEU A 910 -2.62 -3.80 -13.26
N THR A 911 -2.38 -4.78 -12.39
CA THR A 911 -1.89 -4.51 -11.03
C THR A 911 -0.40 -4.20 -10.95
N GLY A 912 0.29 -4.16 -12.11
CA GLY A 912 1.64 -3.63 -12.26
C GLY A 912 2.62 -4.16 -11.22
N GLY A 913 2.72 -5.49 -11.10
CA GLY A 913 3.65 -6.15 -10.17
C GLY A 913 3.05 -6.52 -8.81
N MET A 914 1.80 -6.17 -8.49
CA MET A 914 1.09 -6.79 -7.37
C MET A 914 0.75 -8.24 -7.76
N ALA A 915 1.62 -9.14 -7.35
CA ALA A 915 1.57 -10.55 -7.68
C ALA A 915 0.38 -11.23 -6.98
N PHE A 916 -0.50 -11.86 -7.76
CA PHE A 916 -1.61 -12.65 -7.24
C PHE A 916 -1.96 -13.79 -8.20
N GLY A 917 -1.50 -15.00 -7.85
CA GLY A 917 -1.83 -16.25 -8.52
C GLY A 917 -2.92 -17.01 -7.77
N PHE A 918 -3.79 -17.69 -8.51
CA PHE A 918 -4.80 -18.60 -7.97
C PHE A 918 -4.78 -19.94 -8.69
N LEU A 919 -5.15 -20.99 -7.97
CA LEU A 919 -5.28 -22.35 -8.49
C LEU A 919 -6.61 -22.93 -8.02
N VAL A 920 -7.39 -23.44 -8.98
CA VAL A 920 -8.65 -24.16 -8.75
C VAL A 920 -8.42 -25.64 -9.05
N VAL A 921 -8.64 -26.48 -8.04
CA VAL A 921 -8.37 -27.92 -8.07
C VAL A 921 -9.52 -28.68 -7.43
N ASP A 922 -9.74 -29.92 -7.84
CA ASP A 922 -10.72 -30.78 -7.18
C ASP A 922 -10.20 -31.24 -5.81
N GLN A 923 -11.05 -31.22 -4.78
CA GLN A 923 -10.67 -31.56 -3.40
C GLN A 923 -10.09 -32.98 -3.27
N SER A 924 -10.49 -33.92 -4.13
CA SER A 924 -9.93 -35.28 -4.12
C SER A 924 -8.43 -35.28 -4.44
N LEU A 925 -7.97 -34.41 -5.34
CA LEU A 925 -6.54 -34.23 -5.64
C LEU A 925 -5.76 -33.86 -4.38
N LEU A 926 -6.36 -33.07 -3.50
CA LEU A 926 -5.70 -32.58 -2.29
C LEU A 926 -5.72 -33.58 -1.16
N ALA A 927 -6.80 -34.34 -1.04
CA ALA A 927 -6.89 -35.47 -0.13
C ALA A 927 -5.92 -36.61 -0.51
N GLU A 928 -5.61 -36.76 -1.80
CA GLU A 928 -4.64 -37.72 -2.34
C GLU A 928 -3.18 -37.28 -2.11
N THR A 929 -2.92 -35.97 -1.98
CA THR A 929 -1.55 -35.45 -1.75
C THR A 929 -1.16 -35.51 -0.28
N SER A 930 -0.10 -36.27 0.02
CA SER A 930 0.41 -36.44 1.38
C SER A 930 1.11 -35.19 1.94
N ASN A 931 1.54 -34.31 1.02
CA ASN A 931 2.40 -33.17 1.32
C ASN A 931 1.71 -32.00 2.04
N GLY A 932 0.41 -31.79 1.80
CA GLY A 932 -0.19 -30.47 2.00
C GLY A 932 0.54 -29.39 1.19
N PHE A 933 -0.06 -28.23 0.96
CA PHE A 933 0.64 -27.11 0.31
C PHE A 933 1.62 -26.42 1.27
N ALA A 934 2.38 -27.21 2.04
CA ALA A 934 3.42 -26.76 2.95
C ALA A 934 4.45 -25.93 2.18
N GLY A 935 4.91 -24.83 2.76
CA GLY A 935 5.85 -23.90 2.14
C GLY A 935 5.36 -23.11 0.92
N LEU A 936 4.06 -23.14 0.59
CA LEU A 936 3.50 -22.22 -0.40
C LEU A 936 3.53 -20.77 0.13
N SER A 937 4.08 -19.84 -0.66
CA SER A 937 4.00 -18.40 -0.36
C SER A 937 2.54 -17.96 -0.27
N LYS A 938 2.12 -17.38 0.84
CA LYS A 938 0.74 -16.93 1.03
C LYS A 938 0.62 -15.45 0.68
N SER A 939 -0.40 -15.12 -0.11
CA SER A 939 -0.73 -13.71 -0.35
C SER A 939 -1.26 -13.04 0.89
N HIS A 940 -0.66 -11.91 1.20
CA HIS A 940 -0.99 -11.04 2.34
C HIS A 940 -2.44 -10.51 2.28
N GLY A 941 -3.04 -10.26 3.44
CA GLY A 941 -4.40 -9.72 3.57
C GLY A 941 -4.64 -8.42 2.79
N THR A 942 -3.67 -7.50 2.74
CA THR A 942 -3.84 -6.25 1.98
C THR A 942 -3.88 -6.47 0.47
N VAL A 943 -3.09 -7.42 -0.05
CA VAL A 943 -3.13 -7.81 -1.47
C VAL A 943 -4.50 -8.40 -1.79
N LYS A 944 -4.98 -9.34 -0.97
CA LYS A 944 -6.31 -9.95 -1.14
C LYS A 944 -7.43 -8.91 -1.11
N TYR A 945 -7.38 -7.95 -0.18
CA TYR A 945 -8.34 -6.85 -0.13
C TYR A 945 -8.34 -6.02 -1.41
N ALA A 946 -7.15 -5.60 -1.87
CA ALA A 946 -7.01 -4.82 -3.10
C ALA A 946 -7.57 -5.58 -4.32
N ILE A 947 -7.23 -6.86 -4.45
CA ILE A 947 -7.72 -7.73 -5.52
C ILE A 947 -9.25 -7.89 -5.47
N LYS A 948 -9.82 -8.14 -4.28
CA LYS A 948 -11.28 -8.24 -4.12
C LYS A 948 -11.99 -6.97 -4.59
N LYS A 949 -11.46 -5.80 -4.20
CA LYS A 949 -12.00 -4.51 -4.59
C LYS A 949 -11.91 -4.29 -6.10
N LEU A 950 -10.78 -4.63 -6.72
CA LEU A 950 -10.59 -4.50 -8.17
C LEU A 950 -11.50 -5.45 -8.96
N LEU A 951 -11.71 -6.68 -8.48
CA LEU A 951 -12.65 -7.62 -9.11
C LEU A 951 -14.09 -7.11 -9.05
N ALA A 952 -14.51 -6.52 -7.92
CA ALA A 952 -15.83 -5.91 -7.80
C ALA A 952 -16.01 -4.73 -8.77
N GLN A 953 -14.98 -3.87 -8.92
CA GLN A 953 -15.01 -2.79 -9.90
C GLN A 953 -15.00 -3.30 -11.34
N ALA A 954 -14.24 -4.34 -11.64
CA ALA A 954 -14.15 -4.92 -12.99
C ALA A 954 -15.46 -5.60 -13.44
N ALA A 955 -16.29 -6.05 -12.51
CA ALA A 955 -17.61 -6.62 -12.80
C ALA A 955 -18.62 -5.56 -13.31
N GLU A 956 -18.39 -4.28 -13.04
CA GLU A 956 -19.22 -3.19 -13.55
C GLU A 956 -18.79 -2.83 -14.99
N GLU A 957 -19.67 -3.06 -15.98
CA GLU A 957 -19.35 -2.89 -17.42
C GLU A 957 -18.81 -1.48 -17.78
N ALA A 958 -19.28 -0.44 -17.11
CA ALA A 958 -18.88 0.95 -17.31
C ALA A 958 -17.72 1.42 -16.40
N SER A 959 -17.04 0.50 -15.70
CA SER A 959 -16.00 0.85 -14.74
C SER A 959 -14.79 1.55 -15.36
N SER A 960 -14.03 2.24 -14.51
CA SER A 960 -12.77 2.86 -14.90
C SER A 960 -11.74 1.82 -15.36
N ILE A 961 -11.71 0.64 -14.75
CA ILE A 961 -10.76 -0.45 -15.04
C ILE A 961 -10.94 -0.99 -16.47
N SER A 962 -12.17 -1.24 -16.92
CA SER A 962 -12.41 -1.79 -18.26
C SER A 962 -11.88 -0.87 -19.38
N ARG A 963 -11.97 0.44 -19.19
CA ARG A 963 -11.41 1.46 -20.10
C ARG A 963 -9.88 1.39 -20.15
N TYR A 964 -9.20 1.22 -19.02
CA TYR A 964 -7.74 1.07 -18.98
C TYR A 964 -7.28 -0.24 -19.63
N VAL A 965 -8.02 -1.34 -19.41
CA VAL A 965 -7.74 -2.62 -20.09
C VAL A 965 -7.85 -2.45 -21.61
N ALA A 966 -8.90 -1.79 -22.11
CA ALA A 966 -9.04 -1.49 -23.53
C ALA A 966 -7.89 -0.62 -24.07
N GLN A 967 -7.45 0.39 -23.30
CA GLN A 967 -6.30 1.22 -23.66
C GLN A 967 -5.02 0.39 -23.76
N HIS A 968 -4.74 -0.48 -22.78
CA HIS A 968 -3.57 -1.34 -22.78
C HIS A 968 -3.59 -2.36 -23.92
N LYS A 969 -4.75 -2.94 -24.24
CA LYS A 969 -4.95 -3.77 -25.44
C LYS A 969 -4.59 -3.00 -26.72
N GLY A 970 -5.00 -1.72 -26.82
CA GLY A 970 -4.62 -0.85 -27.94
C GLY A 970 -3.11 -0.59 -28.03
N VAL A 971 -2.45 -0.33 -26.90
CA VAL A 971 -0.98 -0.14 -26.82
C VAL A 971 -0.26 -1.42 -27.27
N LEU A 972 -0.65 -2.57 -26.73
CA LEU A 972 -0.04 -3.85 -27.07
C LEU A 972 -0.25 -4.22 -28.54
N LYS A 973 -1.44 -3.97 -29.11
CA LYS A 973 -1.70 -4.15 -30.55
C LYS A 973 -0.75 -3.33 -31.41
N SER A 974 -0.61 -2.04 -31.09
CA SER A 974 0.31 -1.14 -31.79
C SER A 974 1.77 -1.61 -31.68
N ARG A 975 2.20 -2.00 -30.49
CA ARG A 975 3.57 -2.49 -30.25
C ARG A 975 3.85 -3.82 -30.96
N CYS A 976 2.90 -4.75 -30.95
CA CYS A 976 2.99 -6.01 -31.69
C CYS A 976 3.23 -5.74 -33.18
N GLN A 977 2.44 -4.85 -33.78
CA GLN A 977 2.61 -4.46 -35.18
C GLN A 977 3.98 -3.83 -35.45
N ARG A 978 4.41 -2.86 -34.62
CA ARG A 978 5.69 -2.18 -34.80
C ARG A 978 6.90 -3.11 -34.62
N LEU A 979 6.84 -4.00 -33.63
CA LEU A 979 7.89 -5.00 -33.43
C LEU A 979 7.95 -5.97 -34.59
N ARG A 980 6.79 -6.45 -35.09
CA ARG A 980 6.71 -7.31 -36.26
C ARG A 980 7.37 -6.66 -37.47
N GLU A 981 6.97 -5.44 -37.82
CA GLU A 981 7.54 -4.72 -38.96
C GLU A 981 9.06 -4.54 -38.82
N THR A 982 9.55 -4.30 -37.60
CA THR A 982 10.99 -4.14 -37.32
C THR A 982 11.74 -5.46 -37.47
N LEU A 983 11.20 -6.55 -36.91
CA LEU A 983 11.78 -7.90 -37.00
C LEU A 983 11.83 -8.38 -38.45
N GLU A 984 10.72 -8.26 -39.21
CA GLU A 984 10.66 -8.63 -40.63
C GLU A 984 11.69 -7.85 -41.47
N LYS A 985 11.81 -6.53 -41.26
CA LYS A 985 12.85 -5.69 -41.90
C LYS A 985 14.28 -6.09 -41.51
N CYS A 986 14.44 -6.72 -40.35
CA CYS A 986 15.72 -7.24 -39.87
C CYS A 986 15.90 -8.73 -40.21
N GLY A 987 15.15 -9.30 -41.15
CA GLY A 987 15.37 -10.68 -41.61
C GLY A 987 14.89 -11.77 -40.66
N TRP A 988 13.96 -11.46 -39.75
CA TRP A 988 13.26 -12.44 -38.94
C TRP A 988 11.96 -12.89 -39.61
N GLU A 989 11.61 -14.16 -39.43
CA GLU A 989 10.32 -14.72 -39.80
C GLU A 989 9.41 -14.71 -38.57
N VAL A 990 8.41 -13.83 -38.57
CA VAL A 990 7.58 -13.54 -37.39
C VAL A 990 6.30 -14.36 -37.41
N LEU A 991 5.97 -15.01 -36.29
CA LEU A 991 4.65 -15.57 -36.06
C LEU A 991 3.74 -14.47 -35.47
N PRO A 992 2.65 -14.08 -36.16
CA PRO A 992 1.77 -13.01 -35.67
C PRO A 992 1.11 -13.38 -34.34
N SER A 993 1.06 -12.43 -33.40
CA SER A 993 0.41 -12.59 -32.10
C SER A 993 -0.91 -11.81 -32.05
N CYS A 994 -1.95 -12.46 -31.52
CA CYS A 994 -3.30 -11.89 -31.35
C CYS A 994 -3.55 -11.36 -29.93
N ALA A 995 -2.70 -11.74 -28.97
CA ALA A 995 -2.97 -11.56 -27.56
C ALA A 995 -1.72 -11.65 -26.67
N GLY A 996 -1.90 -11.24 -25.42
CA GLY A 996 -0.90 -11.37 -24.37
C GLY A 996 0.22 -10.34 -24.52
N VAL A 997 1.37 -10.68 -23.97
CA VAL A 997 2.52 -9.76 -23.87
C VAL A 997 3.73 -10.23 -24.64
N SER A 998 3.61 -11.30 -25.44
CA SER A 998 4.74 -11.92 -26.13
C SER A 998 4.44 -12.21 -27.60
N MET A 999 5.51 -12.32 -28.38
CA MET A 999 5.51 -12.77 -29.77
C MET A 999 6.76 -13.62 -30.02
N VAL A 1000 6.68 -14.56 -30.97
CA VAL A 1000 7.83 -15.38 -31.38
C VAL A 1000 8.26 -15.09 -32.81
N ALA A 1001 9.56 -15.16 -33.06
CA ALA A 1001 10.13 -14.99 -34.39
C ALA A 1001 11.38 -15.86 -34.58
N LYS A 1002 11.58 -16.33 -35.80
CA LYS A 1002 12.73 -17.14 -36.19
C LYS A 1002 13.79 -16.26 -36.88
N PRO A 1003 15.08 -16.32 -36.49
CA PRO A 1003 16.16 -15.51 -37.06
C PRO A 1003 16.62 -16.05 -38.43
N SER A 1004 15.70 -16.29 -39.35
CA SER A 1004 15.96 -16.98 -40.63
C SER A 1004 17.05 -16.32 -41.48
N GLY A 1005 17.20 -14.98 -41.41
CA GLY A 1005 18.26 -14.25 -42.09
C GLY A 1005 19.66 -14.39 -41.47
N TYR A 1006 19.77 -14.89 -40.24
CA TYR A 1006 21.00 -14.93 -39.45
C TYR A 1006 21.58 -16.32 -39.25
N LEU A 1007 20.75 -17.37 -39.22
CA LEU A 1007 21.19 -18.73 -38.92
C LEU A 1007 22.30 -19.19 -39.89
N GLY A 1008 23.39 -19.71 -39.32
CA GLY A 1008 24.60 -20.15 -40.05
C GLY A 1008 25.57 -19.03 -40.44
N ARG A 1009 25.26 -17.76 -40.14
CA ARG A 1009 26.22 -16.65 -40.34
C ARG A 1009 27.20 -16.56 -39.19
N ARG A 1010 28.38 -15.98 -39.46
CA ARG A 1010 29.42 -15.74 -38.46
C ARG A 1010 29.53 -14.25 -38.15
N VAL A 1011 29.58 -13.90 -36.87
CA VAL A 1011 29.64 -12.53 -36.37
C VAL A 1011 30.87 -12.33 -35.50
N LYS A 1012 31.52 -11.16 -35.63
CA LYS A 1012 32.66 -10.76 -34.83
C LYS A 1012 32.26 -9.63 -33.87
N LEU A 1013 32.36 -9.89 -32.58
CA LEU A 1013 32.05 -8.90 -31.53
C LEU A 1013 33.28 -8.04 -31.18
N GLN A 1014 33.06 -6.84 -30.64
CA GLN A 1014 34.12 -5.86 -30.36
C GLN A 1014 35.03 -6.26 -29.18
N ASP A 1015 34.57 -7.08 -28.24
CA ASP A 1015 35.40 -7.67 -27.18
C ASP A 1015 36.23 -8.83 -27.73
N GLY A 1016 37.40 -8.50 -28.28
CA GLY A 1016 38.29 -9.36 -29.08
C GLY A 1016 38.93 -10.59 -28.40
N ALA A 1017 38.27 -11.22 -27.42
CA ALA A 1017 38.74 -12.44 -26.77
C ALA A 1017 38.13 -13.74 -27.35
N ALA A 1018 37.04 -13.67 -28.13
CA ALA A 1018 36.42 -14.82 -28.78
C ALA A 1018 36.47 -14.64 -30.31
N GLY A 1019 36.81 -15.71 -31.04
CA GLY A 1019 36.78 -15.73 -32.51
C GLY A 1019 35.38 -15.48 -33.09
N GLU A 1020 35.25 -15.58 -34.42
CA GLU A 1020 33.94 -15.52 -35.09
C GLU A 1020 32.95 -16.51 -34.46
N ILE A 1021 31.80 -16.00 -34.01
CA ILE A 1021 30.72 -16.81 -33.42
C ILE A 1021 29.72 -17.13 -34.54
N GLU A 1022 29.46 -18.40 -34.77
CA GLU A 1022 28.38 -18.84 -35.66
C GLU A 1022 27.03 -18.69 -34.96
N LEU A 1023 26.08 -18.04 -35.63
CA LEU A 1023 24.72 -17.84 -35.15
C LEU A 1023 23.89 -19.10 -35.36
N THR A 1024 23.56 -19.76 -34.26
CA THR A 1024 22.72 -20.95 -34.18
C THR A 1024 21.60 -20.71 -33.17
N ASP A 1025 20.68 -21.66 -33.05
CA ASP A 1025 19.62 -21.62 -32.03
C ASP A 1025 20.14 -21.39 -30.61
N SER A 1026 21.31 -21.95 -30.27
CA SER A 1026 21.88 -21.86 -28.92
C SER A 1026 22.78 -20.63 -28.71
N THR A 1027 23.31 -20.03 -29.78
CA THR A 1027 24.25 -18.88 -29.65
C THR A 1027 23.58 -17.54 -29.91
N ILE A 1028 22.42 -17.50 -30.58
CA ILE A 1028 21.74 -16.25 -30.98
C ILE A 1028 21.44 -15.34 -29.78
N ARG A 1029 20.89 -15.90 -28.69
CA ARG A 1029 20.56 -15.17 -27.46
C ARG A 1029 21.79 -14.47 -26.88
N GLN A 1030 22.86 -15.23 -26.63
CA GLN A 1030 24.07 -14.69 -26.02
C GLN A 1030 24.76 -13.67 -26.92
N THR A 1031 24.69 -13.86 -28.24
CA THR A 1031 25.30 -12.93 -29.21
C THR A 1031 24.56 -11.61 -29.26
N ILE A 1032 23.22 -11.63 -29.29
CA ILE A 1032 22.39 -10.40 -29.23
C ILE A 1032 22.64 -9.65 -27.92
N PHE A 1033 22.64 -10.37 -26.80
CA PHE A 1033 22.92 -9.80 -25.48
C PHE A 1033 24.29 -9.11 -25.45
N LYS A 1034 25.37 -9.80 -25.85
CA LYS A 1034 26.73 -9.21 -25.85
C LYS A 1034 26.88 -8.05 -26.83
N ALA A 1035 26.20 -8.10 -27.98
CA ALA A 1035 26.32 -7.07 -29.02
C ALA A 1035 25.55 -5.79 -28.69
N THR A 1036 24.42 -5.91 -27.99
CA THR A 1036 23.44 -4.81 -27.88
C THR A 1036 22.89 -4.57 -26.48
N GLY A 1037 23.13 -5.46 -25.53
CA GLY A 1037 22.51 -5.44 -24.20
C GLY A 1037 21.01 -5.79 -24.19
N LEU A 1038 20.49 -6.35 -25.29
CA LEU A 1038 19.09 -6.79 -25.40
C LEU A 1038 18.96 -8.24 -24.92
N CYS A 1039 18.08 -8.48 -23.95
CA CYS A 1039 17.83 -9.81 -23.39
C CYS A 1039 16.57 -10.40 -24.04
N ILE A 1040 16.70 -11.57 -24.68
CA ILE A 1040 15.62 -12.34 -25.30
C ILE A 1040 15.67 -13.81 -24.86
N ASN A 1041 14.64 -14.59 -25.14
CA ASN A 1041 14.68 -16.06 -25.00
C ASN A 1041 14.84 -16.72 -26.39
N SER A 1042 15.62 -17.79 -26.49
CA SER A 1042 15.85 -18.55 -27.72
C SER A 1042 14.89 -19.73 -27.90
N GLY A 1043 15.12 -20.53 -28.93
CA GLY A 1043 14.44 -21.81 -29.17
C GLY A 1043 14.58 -22.82 -28.01
N VAL A 1044 15.63 -22.69 -27.19
CA VAL A 1044 15.83 -23.55 -25.99
C VAL A 1044 14.75 -23.28 -24.95
N TRP A 1045 14.39 -22.01 -24.74
CA TRP A 1045 13.34 -21.62 -23.79
C TRP A 1045 11.95 -21.89 -24.35
N THR A 1046 11.68 -21.55 -25.61
CA THR A 1046 10.35 -21.75 -26.22
C THR A 1046 10.04 -23.23 -26.45
N GLY A 1047 11.07 -24.07 -26.52
CA GLY A 1047 10.96 -25.47 -26.95
C GLY A 1047 10.64 -25.62 -28.44
N ILE A 1048 10.58 -24.51 -29.20
CA ILE A 1048 10.33 -24.50 -30.64
C ILE A 1048 11.67 -24.27 -31.34
N PRO A 1049 12.17 -25.24 -32.13
CA PRO A 1049 13.44 -25.10 -32.85
C PRO A 1049 13.46 -23.83 -33.71
N GLY A 1050 14.44 -22.97 -33.46
CA GLY A 1050 14.69 -21.72 -34.16
C GLY A 1050 13.87 -20.51 -33.73
N TYR A 1051 12.81 -20.66 -32.92
CA TYR A 1051 11.95 -19.51 -32.59
C TYR A 1051 12.34 -18.88 -31.26
N CYS A 1052 12.73 -17.61 -31.33
CA CYS A 1052 13.01 -16.76 -30.17
C CYS A 1052 11.74 -16.04 -29.71
N ARG A 1053 11.61 -15.79 -28.41
CA ARG A 1053 10.52 -15.00 -27.80
C ARG A 1053 10.97 -13.56 -27.54
N PHE A 1054 10.04 -12.64 -27.79
CA PHE A 1054 10.13 -11.23 -27.48
C PHE A 1054 8.91 -10.78 -26.65
N SER A 1055 9.13 -10.32 -25.42
CA SER A 1055 8.08 -9.63 -24.63
C SER A 1055 7.89 -8.18 -25.09
N ILE A 1056 6.66 -7.68 -25.12
CA ILE A 1056 6.28 -6.32 -25.61
C ILE A 1056 5.65 -5.42 -24.55
N ALA A 1057 5.47 -5.93 -23.32
CA ALA A 1057 4.92 -5.18 -22.19
C ALA A 1057 6.01 -4.40 -21.43
N LEU A 1058 6.81 -3.59 -22.14
CA LEU A 1058 7.87 -2.75 -21.55
C LEU A 1058 7.38 -1.33 -21.24
N GLN A 1059 8.22 -0.54 -20.58
CA GLN A 1059 8.01 0.92 -20.56
C GLN A 1059 8.17 1.49 -21.98
N GLU A 1060 7.51 2.61 -22.29
CA GLU A 1060 7.54 3.19 -23.64
C GLU A 1060 8.97 3.49 -24.11
N GLY A 1061 9.79 4.12 -23.26
CA GLY A 1061 11.19 4.41 -23.58
C GLY A 1061 12.04 3.15 -23.80
N GLU A 1062 11.79 2.08 -23.05
CA GLU A 1062 12.49 0.80 -23.21
C GLU A 1062 12.07 0.08 -24.49
N PHE A 1063 10.78 0.13 -24.85
CA PHE A 1063 10.28 -0.46 -26.10
C PHE A 1063 10.92 0.20 -27.33
N GLU A 1064 11.02 1.53 -27.35
CA GLU A 1064 11.70 2.25 -28.45
C GLU A 1064 13.19 1.89 -28.55
N GLN A 1065 13.86 1.79 -27.41
CA GLN A 1065 15.26 1.37 -27.37
C GLN A 1065 15.43 -0.09 -27.79
N ALA A 1066 14.47 -0.98 -27.47
CA ALA A 1066 14.48 -2.37 -27.90
C ALA A 1066 14.45 -2.48 -29.42
N LEU A 1067 13.54 -1.76 -30.09
CA LEU A 1067 13.49 -1.71 -31.57
C LEU A 1067 14.81 -1.21 -32.16
N THR A 1068 15.40 -0.19 -31.54
CA THR A 1068 16.71 0.35 -31.95
C THR A 1068 17.84 -0.68 -31.80
N ARG A 1069 17.86 -1.44 -30.71
CA ARG A 1069 18.85 -2.51 -30.47
C ARG A 1069 18.69 -3.67 -31.46
N ILE A 1070 17.47 -4.04 -31.83
CA ILE A 1070 17.20 -5.04 -32.87
C ILE A 1070 17.80 -4.58 -34.21
N MET A 1071 17.57 -3.33 -34.61
CA MET A 1071 18.16 -2.76 -35.83
C MET A 1071 19.68 -2.69 -35.76
N LYS A 1072 20.25 -2.32 -34.61
CA LYS A 1072 21.71 -2.31 -34.39
C LYS A 1072 22.30 -3.71 -34.54
N PHE A 1073 21.63 -4.75 -34.03
CA PHE A 1073 22.10 -6.12 -34.18
C PHE A 1073 22.12 -6.56 -35.65
N ARG A 1074 21.10 -6.18 -36.43
CA ARG A 1074 21.10 -6.39 -37.89
C ARG A 1074 22.37 -5.82 -38.53
N ASP A 1075 22.73 -4.59 -38.17
CA ASP A 1075 23.90 -3.92 -38.74
C ASP A 1075 25.23 -4.59 -38.35
N ILE A 1076 25.31 -5.21 -37.18
CA ILE A 1076 26.50 -5.94 -36.72
C ILE A 1076 26.59 -7.34 -37.36
N ALA A 1077 25.45 -7.98 -37.61
CA ALA A 1077 25.40 -9.38 -38.04
C ALA A 1077 25.30 -9.56 -39.57
N LEU A 1078 24.86 -8.54 -40.30
CA LEU A 1078 24.67 -8.59 -41.76
C LEU A 1078 25.66 -7.74 -42.55
N PHE A 1079 26.33 -6.76 -41.91
CA PHE A 1079 27.31 -5.84 -42.51
C PHE A 1079 28.57 -5.77 -41.65
#